data_AF-A0AAE0JZQ4-F1
#
_entry.id   AF-A0AAE0JZQ4-F1
#
_cell.length_a   1.000
_cell.length_b   1.000
_cell.length_c   1.000
_cell.angle_alpha   90.00
_cell.angle_beta   90.00
_cell.angle_gamma   90.00
#
_symmetry.space_group_name_H-M   'P 1'
#
loop_
_entity.id
_entity.type
_entity.pdbx_description
1 polymer ?
#
loop_
_entity_poly.entity_id
_entity_poly.type
_entity_poly.pdbx_seq_one_letter_code
_entity_poly.pdbx_strand_id
1 'polypeptide(L)'
;MSDADFEQIRKLQVERNAAVAAKKGSKSFDPSNQRADSSTKAKLDQAWDTELYDGQNDGDKFAGYLTTLPAGDGDDEEMEDDSSRRLVGQYTATRAQIDEFSHGSGVEEEDVLADRGENSNRITERETDYQKRRFDRVLTPTRADPFAANRQAGAGEDGESYRQIMERREIEREEERVRRAIEQKLKDGPIDDQVPLLKDAADKENEDSGSTDAAVAGRKRRKRWDVATDAIDGAAPAAEEPKKRSRWDQAPSVPALGAEPKKSSRWDQAPSATPVGNVGLATPMHPAQGAMLPPTFGTDTSSRYTYLSDEELDAMLPGIEEGYKILEFPPGYAPVRAPIHKLIQTPAPATGFTMQDPESVRVAGQQVPKEIPGVGDLQFFKPEDMAYFGKLTDGSDEDNLSVEELKERKIMRLLLKVKNGTPPMRKTALRQLTDNARNFGAGPLFNQILPLLMEKSLEDQERHLLVKVIDRILYKLDDMVRPYVHKILVVIEPLLIDQDYYARVEGREIISNLSKAAGLATMISVMRPDIDHVDEYVRNTTARAFAVVASALGIPALLPFLQAVCRSKKSWQARHTGVKIVQQIPILMGCAVLPHLKRLVDCIGPNLNDEQTKVRTVTSLAIAALAEASNPYGIESFDDILNPLWTGARKQRGKGLSGFLKAVGYIIPLMDEDYANYYTSQIMEILLREFASPDEEMKKVVLKVVSQCAATDGVTAGYLKENVLDEFFKSFWVRRMALDKRNYRQVVETTVDIGQKVGVSEIIERIVDNLKDESEAYRKMTVETIEKIVASLGAADIGQRLEERLVDGILHSFQEQSVEDIVMLNGFGSVVNALGTRCKPYLPQIVSTILWRLNNKSATVRQQAADLVSRIAMVMKQCGEDVLMGKLGIVLYEYLGEEYPEVLGSILGALRSIVTVVGISQMQPPIKDLLPRLTPILRNRHEKVQENTIDLVGR
;
A
#
# COMPACT_ATOMS: atom_id res chain seq x y z
N MET A 1 -28.87 -52.53 -52.43
CA MET A 1 -27.79 -53.52 -52.35
C MET A 1 -28.43 -54.90 -52.34
N SER A 2 -27.80 -55.87 -52.98
CA SER A 2 -28.24 -57.26 -53.06
C SER A 2 -27.84 -58.04 -51.81
N ASP A 3 -28.47 -59.19 -51.57
CA ASP A 3 -28.13 -60.05 -50.42
C ASP A 3 -26.66 -60.53 -50.46
N ALA A 4 -26.09 -60.65 -51.67
CA ALA A 4 -24.67 -60.97 -51.87
C ALA A 4 -23.73 -59.88 -51.29
N ASP A 5 -24.10 -58.60 -51.41
CA ASP A 5 -23.34 -57.48 -50.83
C ASP A 5 -23.36 -57.56 -49.30
N PHE A 6 -24.49 -57.96 -48.72
CA PHE A 6 -24.65 -58.15 -47.27
C PHE A 6 -23.82 -59.31 -46.74
N GLU A 7 -23.79 -60.46 -47.43
CA GLU A 7 -22.92 -61.58 -47.06
C GLU A 7 -21.43 -61.25 -47.20
N GLN A 8 -21.06 -60.48 -48.22
CA GLN A 8 -19.68 -60.04 -48.42
C GLN A 8 -19.21 -59.09 -47.31
N ILE A 9 -20.05 -58.11 -46.93
CA ILE A 9 -19.79 -57.23 -45.77
C ILE A 9 -19.66 -58.06 -44.50
N ARG A 10 -20.55 -59.05 -44.29
CA ARG A 10 -20.52 -59.91 -43.09
C ARG A 10 -19.26 -60.77 -43.01
N LYS A 11 -18.77 -61.31 -44.13
CA LYS A 11 -17.48 -62.02 -44.20
C LYS A 11 -16.30 -61.11 -43.87
N LEU A 12 -16.23 -59.93 -44.46
CA LEU A 12 -15.16 -58.95 -44.20
C LEU A 12 -15.17 -58.48 -42.73
N GLN A 13 -16.35 -58.35 -42.12
CA GLN A 13 -16.50 -58.00 -40.70
C GLN A 13 -16.04 -59.13 -39.77
N VAL A 14 -16.28 -60.40 -40.14
CA VAL A 14 -15.77 -61.58 -39.42
C VAL A 14 -14.25 -61.71 -39.56
N GLU A 15 -13.68 -61.52 -40.76
CA GLU A 15 -12.22 -61.51 -40.96
C GLU A 15 -11.55 -60.38 -40.16
N ARG A 16 -12.13 -59.17 -40.17
CA ARG A 16 -11.62 -58.04 -39.37
C ARG A 16 -11.64 -58.36 -37.87
N ASN A 17 -12.71 -58.97 -37.38
CA ASN A 17 -12.83 -59.36 -35.97
C ASN A 17 -11.87 -60.50 -35.60
N ALA A 18 -11.65 -61.48 -36.49
CA ALA A 18 -10.65 -62.52 -36.32
C ALA A 18 -9.22 -61.97 -36.28
N ALA A 19 -8.88 -61.01 -37.16
CA ALA A 19 -7.58 -60.34 -37.17
C ALA A 19 -7.34 -59.49 -35.91
N VAL A 20 -8.38 -58.86 -35.36
CA VAL A 20 -8.32 -58.12 -34.08
C VAL A 20 -8.19 -59.08 -32.89
N ALA A 21 -8.85 -60.23 -32.91
CA ALA A 21 -8.69 -61.27 -31.89
C ALA A 21 -7.28 -61.89 -31.89
N ALA A 22 -6.72 -62.17 -33.07
CA ALA A 22 -5.36 -62.70 -33.21
C ALA A 22 -4.27 -61.76 -32.64
N LYS A 23 -4.49 -60.43 -32.67
CA LYS A 23 -3.57 -59.45 -32.05
C LYS A 23 -3.65 -59.34 -30.52
N LYS A 24 -4.61 -60.00 -29.85
CA LYS A 24 -4.75 -59.95 -28.38
C LYS A 24 -4.04 -61.07 -27.62
N GLY A 25 -3.34 -61.99 -28.29
CA GLY A 25 -2.84 -63.22 -27.67
C GLY A 25 -1.44 -63.68 -28.10
N SER A 26 -0.38 -62.89 -27.82
CA SER A 26 1.00 -63.39 -27.82
C SER A 26 1.94 -62.56 -26.95
N LYS A 27 2.07 -62.92 -25.66
CA LYS A 27 3.17 -62.48 -24.79
C LYS A 27 4.13 -63.65 -24.58
N SER A 28 5.03 -63.86 -25.54
CA SER A 28 6.17 -64.78 -25.41
C SER A 28 7.45 -64.07 -25.82
N PHE A 29 8.46 -64.14 -24.96
CA PHE A 29 9.73 -63.43 -25.08
C PHE A 29 10.61 -64.04 -26.19
N ASP A 30 11.01 -63.26 -27.18
CA ASP A 30 11.97 -63.68 -28.23
C ASP A 30 13.41 -63.32 -27.81
N PRO A 31 14.32 -64.30 -27.58
CA PRO A 31 15.66 -64.02 -27.09
C PRO A 31 16.59 -63.33 -28.09
N SER A 32 16.20 -63.25 -29.38
CA SER A 32 17.13 -62.89 -30.45
C SER A 32 17.38 -61.40 -30.67
N ASN A 33 16.55 -60.50 -30.09
CA ASN A 33 16.52 -59.09 -30.53
C ASN A 33 16.71 -58.02 -29.43
N GLN A 34 16.87 -58.42 -28.15
CA GLN A 34 17.21 -57.56 -26.99
C GLN A 34 16.56 -56.16 -26.92
N ARG A 35 15.33 -56.00 -27.41
CA ARG A 35 14.52 -54.80 -27.29
C ARG A 35 13.14 -55.18 -26.76
N ALA A 36 12.77 -54.59 -25.63
CA ALA A 36 11.40 -54.61 -25.17
C ALA A 36 10.62 -53.54 -25.96
N ASP A 37 9.69 -53.96 -26.82
CA ASP A 37 8.64 -53.10 -27.35
C ASP A 37 7.60 -52.79 -26.25
N SER A 38 8.05 -52.13 -25.18
CA SER A 38 7.18 -51.54 -24.17
C SER A 38 6.97 -50.06 -24.51
N SER A 39 5.88 -49.76 -25.22
CA SER A 39 5.42 -48.38 -25.36
C SER A 39 5.06 -47.83 -23.98
N THR A 40 5.85 -46.87 -23.47
CA THR A 40 5.70 -46.24 -22.15
C THR A 40 4.50 -45.30 -22.10
N LYS A 41 3.30 -45.83 -22.34
CA LYS A 41 2.02 -45.11 -22.23
C LYS A 41 1.02 -45.97 -21.46
N ALA A 42 0.90 -45.67 -20.17
CA ALA A 42 -0.22 -46.14 -19.38
C ALA A 42 -1.52 -45.49 -19.85
N LYS A 43 -2.62 -46.22 -19.70
CA LYS A 43 -3.97 -45.70 -19.86
C LYS A 43 -4.46 -45.24 -18.50
N LEU A 44 -4.86 -43.98 -18.34
CA LEU A 44 -5.31 -43.42 -17.04
C LEU A 44 -6.67 -43.99 -16.59
N ASP A 45 -7.37 -44.66 -17.51
CA ASP A 45 -8.69 -45.27 -17.40
C ASP A 45 -8.67 -46.70 -16.80
N GLN A 46 -7.54 -47.18 -16.27
CA GLN A 46 -7.45 -48.47 -15.58
C GLN A 46 -6.68 -48.39 -14.25
N ALA A 47 -7.30 -48.84 -13.16
CA ALA A 47 -6.62 -49.05 -11.88
C ALA A 47 -5.72 -50.29 -11.95
N TRP A 48 -4.43 -50.14 -11.61
CA TRP A 48 -3.43 -51.20 -11.72
C TRP A 48 -2.96 -51.80 -10.38
N ASP A 49 -3.34 -51.20 -9.25
CA ASP A 49 -2.87 -51.61 -7.90
C ASP A 49 -3.88 -52.48 -7.12
N THR A 50 -4.90 -53.06 -7.79
CA THR A 50 -5.89 -53.93 -7.12
C THR A 50 -5.23 -55.18 -6.51
N GLU A 51 -4.21 -55.74 -7.17
CA GLU A 51 -3.54 -56.98 -6.74
C GLU A 51 -2.52 -56.78 -5.59
N LEU A 52 -2.12 -55.53 -5.31
CA LEU A 52 -1.14 -55.21 -4.26
C LEU A 52 -1.79 -54.91 -2.90
N TYR A 53 -3.05 -54.49 -2.90
CA TYR A 53 -3.78 -54.03 -1.70
C TYR A 53 -4.96 -54.91 -1.26
N ASP A 54 -5.41 -55.88 -2.08
CA ASP A 54 -6.39 -56.91 -1.66
C ASP A 54 -5.74 -57.97 -0.75
N GLY A 55 -5.35 -57.51 0.45
CA GLY A 55 -5.03 -58.37 1.58
C GLY A 55 -6.28 -59.11 2.06
N GLN A 56 -6.32 -60.41 1.81
CA GLN A 56 -7.44 -61.31 2.10
C GLN A 56 -8.00 -61.12 3.53
N ASN A 57 -9.24 -60.64 3.63
CA ASN A 57 -9.99 -60.18 4.83
C ASN A 57 -9.82 -58.70 5.25
N ASP A 58 -10.43 -57.77 4.50
CA ASP A 58 -11.26 -56.72 5.10
C ASP A 58 -12.29 -56.20 4.07
N GLY A 59 -13.41 -55.62 4.52
CA GLY A 59 -14.46 -55.10 3.62
C GLY A 59 -14.04 -53.81 2.89
N ASP A 60 -14.73 -53.47 1.78
CA ASP A 60 -14.45 -52.33 0.88
C ASP A 60 -14.16 -50.99 1.60
N LYS A 61 -12.91 -50.76 1.97
CA LYS A 61 -12.45 -49.49 2.59
C LYS A 61 -12.50 -48.29 1.64
N PHE A 62 -12.68 -48.53 0.34
CA PHE A 62 -12.63 -47.51 -0.70
C PHE A 62 -13.96 -47.30 -1.45
N ALA A 63 -15.07 -47.89 -0.99
CA ALA A 63 -16.41 -47.66 -1.54
C ALA A 63 -16.88 -46.21 -1.29
N GLY A 64 -16.44 -45.29 -2.17
CA GLY A 64 -16.70 -43.86 -2.09
C GLY A 64 -15.58 -42.97 -2.64
N TYR A 65 -14.38 -43.52 -2.88
CA TYR A 65 -13.25 -42.78 -3.45
C TYR A 65 -13.19 -42.93 -4.97
N LEU A 66 -12.82 -41.84 -5.66
CA LEU A 66 -12.58 -41.84 -7.11
C LEU A 66 -11.23 -42.53 -7.42
N THR A 67 -11.28 -43.71 -8.04
CA THR A 67 -10.09 -44.52 -8.37
C THR A 67 -9.43 -44.14 -9.70
N THR A 68 -9.89 -43.07 -10.36
CA THR A 68 -9.36 -42.54 -11.62
C THR A 68 -9.29 -41.01 -11.59
N LEU A 69 -8.17 -40.44 -12.03
CA LEU A 69 -7.99 -38.99 -12.15
C LEU A 69 -8.62 -38.47 -13.46
N PRO A 70 -9.45 -37.40 -13.44
CA PRO A 70 -10.02 -36.84 -14.67
C PRO A 70 -8.95 -36.08 -15.45
N ALA A 71 -8.49 -36.67 -16.55
CA ALA A 71 -7.65 -35.99 -17.52
C ALA A 71 -8.51 -35.08 -18.40
N GLY A 72 -8.25 -33.78 -18.36
CA GLY A 72 -8.84 -32.86 -19.33
C GLY A 72 -8.13 -33.00 -20.68
N ASP A 73 -8.87 -33.45 -21.69
CA ASP A 73 -8.55 -33.20 -23.09
C ASP A 73 -9.81 -32.64 -23.77
N GLY A 74 -9.62 -31.76 -24.74
CA GLY A 74 -10.69 -30.89 -25.23
C GLY A 74 -11.54 -31.52 -26.33
N ASP A 75 -12.82 -31.72 -26.04
CA ASP A 75 -13.90 -31.55 -27.02
C ASP A 75 -15.10 -30.92 -26.28
N ASP A 76 -15.50 -29.72 -26.72
CA ASP A 76 -16.75 -29.07 -26.30
C ASP A 76 -17.92 -29.77 -27.02
N GLU A 77 -18.68 -30.63 -26.33
CA GLU A 77 -20.15 -30.80 -26.46
C GLU A 77 -20.67 -31.86 -25.47
N GLU A 78 -21.95 -31.78 -25.10
CA GLU A 78 -22.65 -32.62 -24.10
C GLU A 78 -22.32 -32.38 -22.61
N MET A 79 -22.63 -31.17 -22.12
CA MET A 79 -23.24 -31.08 -20.78
C MET A 79 -24.70 -31.55 -20.87
N GLU A 80 -25.13 -32.41 -19.94
CA GLU A 80 -26.55 -32.79 -19.82
C GLU A 80 -27.42 -31.55 -19.56
N ASP A 81 -28.36 -31.31 -20.48
CA ASP A 81 -29.21 -30.12 -20.50
C ASP A 81 -30.33 -30.25 -19.44
N ASP A 82 -30.05 -29.83 -18.20
CA ASP A 82 -31.08 -29.71 -17.15
C ASP A 82 -32.10 -28.65 -17.57
N SER A 83 -33.18 -29.13 -18.18
CA SER A 83 -34.27 -28.35 -18.77
C SER A 83 -35.10 -27.52 -17.76
N SER A 84 -34.64 -27.35 -16.51
CA SER A 84 -35.26 -26.48 -15.52
C SER A 84 -34.66 -25.05 -15.54
N ARG A 85 -35.40 -24.09 -16.12
CA ARG A 85 -35.03 -22.66 -16.17
C ARG A 85 -35.08 -21.98 -14.78
N ARG A 86 -34.18 -22.34 -13.85
CA ARG A 86 -34.07 -21.73 -12.52
C ARG A 86 -32.61 -21.48 -12.13
N LEU A 87 -32.18 -20.22 -12.30
CA LEU A 87 -30.85 -19.71 -11.91
C LEU A 87 -30.56 -19.77 -10.40
N VAL A 88 -31.55 -20.14 -9.58
CA VAL A 88 -31.44 -20.25 -8.10
C VAL A 88 -30.46 -21.36 -7.67
N GLY A 89 -30.25 -22.40 -8.49
CA GLY A 89 -29.35 -23.51 -8.18
C GLY A 89 -27.87 -23.14 -8.01
N GLN A 90 -27.44 -21.97 -8.49
CA GLN A 90 -26.04 -21.52 -8.46
C GLN A 90 -25.62 -20.83 -7.14
N TYR A 91 -26.52 -20.71 -6.16
CA TYR A 91 -26.28 -19.95 -4.93
C TYR A 91 -25.94 -20.79 -3.69
N THR A 92 -25.92 -22.13 -3.80
CA THR A 92 -25.52 -23.04 -2.71
C THR A 92 -24.31 -23.86 -3.13
N ALA A 93 -23.41 -24.14 -2.18
CA ALA A 93 -22.25 -25.00 -2.43
C ALA A 93 -22.71 -26.39 -2.88
N THR A 94 -21.93 -27.03 -3.76
CA THR A 94 -22.27 -28.38 -4.24
C THR A 94 -22.31 -29.36 -3.06
N ARG A 95 -23.15 -30.40 -3.16
CA ARG A 95 -23.30 -31.37 -2.06
C ARG A 95 -21.97 -32.03 -1.66
N ALA A 96 -21.10 -32.28 -2.64
CA ALA A 96 -19.72 -32.74 -2.41
C ALA A 96 -18.88 -31.76 -1.57
N GLN A 97 -18.96 -30.45 -1.80
CA GLN A 97 -18.26 -29.45 -0.99
C GLN A 97 -18.83 -29.36 0.44
N ILE A 98 -20.15 -29.48 0.59
CA ILE A 98 -20.79 -29.50 1.92
C ILE A 98 -20.37 -30.76 2.69
N ASP A 99 -20.30 -31.91 2.02
CA ASP A 99 -19.85 -33.15 2.63
C ASP A 99 -18.33 -33.13 2.95
N GLU A 100 -17.49 -32.54 2.11
CA GLU A 100 -16.06 -32.31 2.38
C GLU A 100 -15.84 -31.46 3.64
N PHE A 101 -16.54 -30.33 3.77
CA PHE A 101 -16.50 -29.51 4.99
C PHE A 101 -17.09 -30.21 6.23
N SER A 102 -18.02 -31.16 6.07
CA SER A 102 -18.60 -31.90 7.19
C SER A 102 -17.74 -33.06 7.68
N HIS A 103 -16.85 -33.58 6.84
CA HIS A 103 -15.92 -34.67 7.16
C HIS A 103 -14.56 -34.20 7.69
N GLY A 104 -14.23 -32.92 7.57
CA GLY A 104 -13.19 -32.27 8.38
C GLY A 104 -11.74 -32.68 8.08
N SER A 105 -11.47 -33.41 7.01
CA SER A 105 -10.13 -33.83 6.60
C SER A 105 -9.48 -32.84 5.62
N GLY A 106 -9.35 -31.58 6.04
CA GLY A 106 -8.48 -30.62 5.38
C GLY A 106 -7.05 -30.81 5.87
N VAL A 107 -6.10 -31.04 4.95
CA VAL A 107 -4.72 -31.42 5.28
C VAL A 107 -3.98 -30.29 6.01
N GLU A 108 -3.80 -30.44 7.32
CA GLU A 108 -2.78 -29.76 8.13
C GLU A 108 -1.99 -30.82 8.91
N GLU A 109 -0.69 -30.60 9.08
CA GLU A 109 0.28 -31.62 9.50
C GLU A 109 0.05 -32.08 10.96
N GLU A 110 0.07 -33.39 11.19
CA GLU A 110 -0.29 -34.00 12.47
C GLU A 110 0.88 -33.95 13.49
N ASP A 111 0.81 -33.03 14.46
CA ASP A 111 1.74 -33.02 15.60
C ASP A 111 1.34 -34.09 16.63
N VAL A 112 2.15 -35.15 16.70
CA VAL A 112 1.90 -36.39 17.46
C VAL A 112 1.94 -36.19 18.99
N LEU A 113 2.23 -34.98 19.50
CA LEU A 113 2.15 -34.67 20.94
C LEU A 113 0.84 -33.96 21.38
N ALA A 114 -0.06 -33.60 20.46
CA ALA A 114 -1.28 -32.85 20.77
C ALA A 114 -2.48 -33.75 21.22
N ASP A 115 -2.30 -34.57 22.25
CA ASP A 115 -3.37 -35.42 22.80
C ASP A 115 -4.44 -34.61 23.57
N ARG A 116 -5.36 -33.98 22.82
CA ARG A 116 -6.82 -33.80 23.10
C ARG A 116 -7.45 -32.71 22.21
N GLY A 117 -8.14 -33.11 21.14
CA GLY A 117 -9.43 -32.55 20.69
C GLY A 117 -9.64 -31.05 20.40
N GLU A 118 -8.65 -30.15 20.56
CA GLU A 118 -8.89 -28.71 20.45
C GLU A 118 -9.19 -28.25 19.01
N ASN A 119 -8.68 -28.96 18.00
CA ASN A 119 -8.82 -28.59 16.58
C ASN A 119 -10.04 -29.20 15.85
N SER A 120 -10.88 -30.03 16.49
CA SER A 120 -12.05 -30.62 15.82
C SER A 120 -13.17 -29.59 15.57
N ASN A 121 -13.48 -29.27 14.31
CA ASN A 121 -14.51 -28.26 13.97
C ASN A 121 -15.96 -28.62 14.38
N ARG A 122 -16.20 -29.84 14.88
CA ARG A 122 -17.50 -30.26 15.45
C ARG A 122 -17.60 -29.87 16.93
N ILE A 123 -18.58 -29.03 17.24
CA ILE A 123 -18.83 -28.52 18.61
C ILE A 123 -19.09 -29.67 19.60
N THR A 124 -19.74 -30.75 19.16
CA THR A 124 -20.06 -31.94 19.99
C THR A 124 -18.83 -32.69 20.50
N GLU A 125 -17.70 -32.61 19.79
CA GLU A 125 -16.45 -33.26 20.17
C GLU A 125 -15.67 -32.41 21.19
N ARG A 126 -15.82 -31.07 21.12
CA ARG A 126 -15.30 -30.09 22.09
C ARG A 126 -16.12 -29.98 23.40
N GLU A 127 -17.30 -30.60 23.48
CA GLU A 127 -18.15 -30.56 24.67
C GLU A 127 -17.74 -31.59 25.74
N THR A 128 -17.71 -31.15 27.00
CA THR A 128 -17.42 -32.00 28.17
C THR A 128 -18.52 -33.02 28.42
N ASP A 129 -18.19 -34.15 29.05
CA ASP A 129 -19.17 -35.20 29.35
C ASP A 129 -20.31 -34.73 30.27
N TYR A 130 -20.08 -33.69 31.08
CA TYR A 130 -21.14 -33.03 31.85
C TYR A 130 -22.12 -32.25 30.97
N GLN A 131 -21.65 -31.61 29.90
CA GLN A 131 -22.50 -30.93 28.92
C GLN A 131 -23.27 -31.92 28.05
N LYS A 132 -22.65 -33.04 27.66
CA LYS A 132 -23.29 -34.11 26.86
C LYS A 132 -24.53 -34.71 27.55
N ARG A 133 -24.54 -34.80 28.89
CA ARG A 133 -25.71 -35.22 29.69
C ARG A 133 -26.98 -34.37 29.51
N ARG A 134 -26.93 -33.24 28.80
CA ARG A 134 -28.15 -32.50 28.41
C ARG A 134 -28.98 -33.26 27.37
N PHE A 135 -28.36 -34.10 26.54
CA PHE A 135 -29.04 -34.93 25.55
C PHE A 135 -29.73 -36.15 26.18
N ASP A 136 -29.25 -36.60 27.35
CA ASP A 136 -29.86 -37.68 28.14
C ASP A 136 -31.06 -37.22 29.00
N ARG A 137 -31.41 -35.93 28.98
CA ARG A 137 -32.58 -35.41 29.70
C ARG A 137 -33.86 -35.70 28.93
N VAL A 138 -34.73 -36.53 29.50
CA VAL A 138 -36.09 -36.75 29.00
C VAL A 138 -36.86 -35.42 29.02
N LEU A 139 -37.23 -34.91 27.84
CA LEU A 139 -38.12 -33.75 27.75
C LEU A 139 -39.57 -34.17 28.02
N THR A 140 -40.23 -33.44 28.92
CA THR A 140 -41.70 -33.41 29.05
C THR A 140 -42.26 -32.25 28.20
N PRO A 141 -43.40 -32.42 27.49
CA PRO A 141 -44.25 -33.60 27.42
C PRO A 141 -43.63 -34.75 26.58
N THR A 142 -43.88 -35.98 27.01
CA THR A 142 -43.37 -37.20 26.36
C THR A 142 -44.03 -37.43 25.02
N ARG A 143 -43.22 -37.61 23.98
CA ARG A 143 -43.66 -37.83 22.59
C ARG A 143 -44.03 -39.29 22.39
N ALA A 144 -45.22 -39.57 21.86
CA ALA A 144 -45.64 -40.93 21.55
C ALA A 144 -44.93 -41.44 20.27
N ASP A 145 -44.07 -42.44 20.41
CA ASP A 145 -43.39 -43.11 19.27
C ASP A 145 -44.07 -44.45 18.96
N PRO A 146 -44.76 -44.58 17.80
CA PRO A 146 -45.54 -45.77 17.48
C PRO A 146 -44.73 -47.00 17.04
N PHE A 147 -43.39 -46.93 16.94
CA PHE A 147 -42.55 -48.05 16.45
C PHE A 147 -41.49 -48.57 17.43
N ALA A 148 -41.43 -48.04 18.66
CA ALA A 148 -40.52 -48.54 19.70
C ALA A 148 -41.01 -49.89 20.28
N ALA A 149 -40.38 -50.99 19.86
CA ALA A 149 -40.79 -52.36 20.23
C ALA A 149 -40.53 -52.79 21.69
N ASN A 150 -40.00 -51.91 22.54
CA ASN A 150 -39.72 -52.22 23.95
C ASN A 150 -40.20 -51.08 24.86
N ARG A 151 -41.25 -51.32 25.66
CA ARG A 151 -41.82 -50.31 26.57
C ARG A 151 -40.95 -50.18 27.82
N GLN A 152 -40.05 -49.19 27.83
CA GLN A 152 -39.38 -48.77 29.06
C GLN A 152 -40.43 -48.19 30.03
N ALA A 153 -40.44 -48.65 31.29
CA ALA A 153 -41.46 -48.26 32.26
C ALA A 153 -41.37 -46.77 32.63
N GLY A 154 -42.47 -46.01 32.45
CA GLY A 154 -42.57 -44.62 32.91
C GLY A 154 -43.29 -43.62 31.99
N ALA A 155 -43.69 -44.02 30.78
CA ALA A 155 -44.50 -43.15 29.91
C ALA A 155 -45.97 -43.11 30.38
N GLY A 156 -46.49 -41.91 30.63
CA GLY A 156 -47.94 -41.70 30.78
C GLY A 156 -48.67 -41.91 29.45
N GLU A 157 -49.95 -42.26 29.49
CA GLU A 157 -50.73 -42.66 28.31
C GLU A 157 -51.01 -41.53 27.30
N ASP A 158 -50.80 -40.26 27.68
CA ASP A 158 -51.09 -39.07 26.88
C ASP A 158 -49.83 -38.35 26.38
N GLY A 159 -49.35 -38.72 25.18
CA GLY A 159 -48.26 -38.04 24.47
C GLY A 159 -48.73 -37.34 23.20
N GLU A 160 -48.42 -36.04 23.05
CA GLU A 160 -48.85 -35.25 21.88
C GLU A 160 -48.29 -35.82 20.56
N SER A 161 -49.16 -35.95 19.55
CA SER A 161 -48.77 -36.46 18.23
C SER A 161 -48.00 -35.42 17.43
N TYR A 162 -47.05 -35.87 16.60
CA TYR A 162 -46.21 -34.99 15.77
C TYR A 162 -47.02 -34.00 14.93
N ARG A 163 -48.21 -34.40 14.45
CA ARG A 163 -49.12 -33.53 13.70
C ARG A 163 -49.63 -32.35 14.52
N GLN A 164 -50.05 -32.58 15.77
CA GLN A 164 -50.53 -31.53 16.69
C GLN A 164 -49.41 -30.55 17.06
N ILE A 165 -48.18 -31.05 17.19
CA ILE A 165 -46.99 -30.22 17.45
C ILE A 165 -46.68 -29.32 16.25
N MET A 166 -46.87 -29.79 15.02
CA MET A 166 -46.72 -28.98 13.81
C MET A 166 -47.83 -27.93 13.69
N GLU A 167 -49.10 -28.31 13.88
CA GLU A 167 -50.24 -27.38 13.89
C GLU A 167 -50.05 -26.28 14.96
N ARG A 168 -49.62 -26.61 16.19
CA ARG A 168 -49.29 -25.61 17.22
C ARG A 168 -48.16 -24.66 16.79
N ARG A 169 -47.14 -25.15 16.09
CA ARG A 169 -46.02 -24.34 15.60
C ARG A 169 -46.41 -23.41 14.45
N GLU A 170 -47.40 -23.80 13.66
CA GLU A 170 -47.98 -22.97 12.61
C GLU A 170 -48.86 -21.89 13.23
N ILE A 171 -49.70 -22.23 14.22
CA ILE A 171 -50.47 -21.26 15.01
C ILE A 171 -49.55 -20.23 15.69
N GLU A 172 -48.48 -20.66 16.37
CA GLU A 172 -47.52 -19.78 17.04
C GLU A 172 -46.84 -18.81 16.04
N ARG A 173 -46.50 -19.29 14.84
CA ARG A 173 -45.95 -18.47 13.75
C ARG A 173 -46.96 -17.49 13.16
N GLU A 174 -48.23 -17.88 13.06
CA GLU A 174 -49.31 -16.99 12.63
C GLU A 174 -49.63 -15.95 13.70
N GLU A 175 -49.61 -16.31 14.99
CA GLU A 175 -49.75 -15.38 16.10
C GLU A 175 -48.63 -14.34 16.10
N GLU A 176 -47.35 -14.71 15.93
CA GLU A 176 -46.25 -13.76 15.78
C GLU A 176 -46.42 -12.83 14.57
N ARG A 177 -46.87 -13.37 13.43
CA ARG A 177 -47.14 -12.59 12.21
C ARG A 177 -48.28 -11.58 12.43
N VAL A 178 -49.36 -12.00 13.09
CA VAL A 178 -50.49 -11.15 13.45
C VAL A 178 -50.05 -10.09 14.48
N ARG A 179 -49.22 -10.45 15.46
CA ARG A 179 -48.67 -9.50 16.45
C ARG A 179 -47.84 -8.41 15.78
N ARG A 180 -46.95 -8.77 14.84
CA ARG A 180 -46.20 -7.81 14.03
C ARG A 180 -47.10 -6.94 13.16
N ALA A 181 -48.12 -7.52 12.53
CA ALA A 181 -49.09 -6.76 11.72
C ALA A 181 -49.93 -5.77 12.56
N ILE A 182 -50.29 -6.15 13.80
CA ILE A 182 -50.94 -5.26 14.77
C ILE A 182 -49.97 -4.16 15.22
N GLU A 183 -48.71 -4.48 15.50
CA GLU A 183 -47.70 -3.50 15.91
C GLU A 183 -47.39 -2.48 14.80
N GLN A 184 -47.33 -2.93 13.53
CA GLN A 184 -47.23 -2.05 12.36
C GLN A 184 -48.46 -1.15 12.24
N LYS A 185 -49.67 -1.72 12.31
CA LYS A 185 -50.92 -0.92 12.28
C LYS A 185 -51.07 0.04 13.45
N LEU A 186 -50.49 -0.25 14.61
CA LEU A 186 -50.42 0.71 15.74
C LEU A 186 -49.40 1.82 15.52
N LYS A 187 -48.33 1.57 14.77
CA LYS A 187 -47.29 2.56 14.45
C LYS A 187 -47.73 3.55 13.37
N ASP A 188 -48.58 3.12 12.43
CA ASP A 188 -48.98 3.95 11.28
C ASP A 188 -50.17 4.89 11.54
N GLY A 189 -51.00 4.61 12.56
CA GLY A 189 -52.13 5.47 12.95
C GLY A 189 -53.35 5.41 11.99
N PRO A 190 -54.53 5.91 12.41
CA PRO A 190 -55.74 5.76 11.62
C PRO A 190 -55.84 6.81 10.51
N ILE A 191 -55.72 6.35 9.26
CA ILE A 191 -56.17 7.09 8.07
C ILE A 191 -57.42 6.40 7.53
N ASP A 192 -58.44 7.23 7.28
CA ASP A 192 -59.77 6.82 6.84
C ASP A 192 -59.79 6.48 5.33
N ASP A 193 -60.96 6.01 4.88
CA ASP A 193 -61.42 5.88 3.50
C ASP A 193 -61.06 4.62 2.65
N GLN A 194 -62.16 3.89 2.40
CA GLN A 194 -62.62 3.35 1.10
C GLN A 194 -62.52 1.83 0.82
N VAL A 195 -63.67 1.20 1.05
CA VAL A 195 -64.04 -0.15 0.63
C VAL A 195 -64.37 -0.19 -0.87
N PRO A 196 -63.87 -1.14 -1.67
CA PRO A 196 -64.20 -1.24 -3.10
C PRO A 196 -65.63 -1.72 -3.38
N LEU A 197 -66.26 -1.15 -4.41
CA LEU A 197 -67.52 -1.63 -4.99
C LEU A 197 -67.39 -3.04 -5.59
N LEU A 198 -68.41 -3.87 -5.41
CA LEU A 198 -68.94 -4.80 -6.43
C LEU A 198 -70.41 -5.16 -6.12
N LYS A 199 -71.07 -5.86 -7.05
CA LYS A 199 -72.48 -5.62 -7.43
C LYS A 199 -73.54 -6.63 -6.94
N ASP A 200 -74.77 -6.13 -6.92
CA ASP A 200 -76.07 -6.79 -7.13
C ASP A 200 -76.55 -7.90 -6.17
N ALA A 201 -77.57 -7.58 -5.34
CA ALA A 201 -78.89 -8.22 -5.42
C ALA A 201 -79.97 -7.55 -4.53
N ALA A 202 -81.12 -7.26 -5.17
CA ALA A 202 -82.49 -7.26 -4.64
C ALA A 202 -82.96 -6.32 -3.49
N ASP A 203 -84.00 -5.56 -3.85
CA ASP A 203 -85.26 -5.36 -3.10
C ASP A 203 -85.36 -4.42 -1.88
N LYS A 204 -86.05 -3.30 -2.19
CA LYS A 204 -87.34 -2.85 -1.62
C LYS A 204 -87.38 -1.79 -0.51
N GLU A 205 -88.28 -0.84 -0.79
CA GLU A 205 -89.19 -0.12 0.13
C GLU A 205 -88.54 0.69 1.26
N ASN A 206 -88.93 1.91 1.59
CA ASN A 206 -89.76 2.98 1.03
C ASN A 206 -89.65 4.08 2.12
N GLU A 207 -89.75 5.36 1.75
CA GLU A 207 -90.43 6.42 2.52
C GLU A 207 -90.11 6.69 4.03
N ASP A 208 -90.18 7.90 4.54
CA ASP A 208 -90.13 9.26 3.98
C ASP A 208 -89.91 10.24 5.16
N SER A 209 -89.77 11.55 4.89
CA SER A 209 -90.11 12.68 5.78
C SER A 209 -89.75 12.55 7.28
N GLY A 210 -88.71 13.20 7.81
CA GLY A 210 -88.50 14.65 7.73
C GLY A 210 -88.88 15.35 9.05
N SER A 211 -88.54 16.65 9.16
CA SER A 211 -88.98 17.58 10.23
C SER A 211 -88.39 17.36 11.64
N THR A 212 -88.01 18.36 12.44
CA THR A 212 -87.74 19.81 12.26
C THR A 212 -87.06 20.33 13.54
N ASP A 213 -86.25 21.39 13.43
CA ASP A 213 -86.02 22.49 14.39
C ASP A 213 -85.72 22.17 15.89
N ALA A 214 -84.76 22.82 16.56
CA ALA A 214 -84.59 24.28 16.59
C ALA A 214 -83.21 24.74 17.16
N ALA A 215 -83.01 26.06 17.20
CA ALA A 215 -81.83 26.82 17.70
C ALA A 215 -80.57 26.78 16.79
N VAL A 216 -80.47 27.60 15.73
CA VAL A 216 -80.22 29.08 15.72
C VAL A 216 -78.91 29.44 16.45
N ALA A 217 -77.77 29.83 15.84
CA ALA A 217 -77.40 30.52 14.58
C ALA A 217 -77.37 32.07 14.61
N GLY A 218 -76.19 32.66 14.31
CA GLY A 218 -75.93 34.10 14.08
C GLY A 218 -74.53 34.51 14.60
N ARG A 219 -73.67 35.22 13.86
CA ARG A 219 -73.79 36.34 12.89
C ARG A 219 -72.83 36.07 11.69
N LYS A 220 -73.05 36.41 10.40
CA LYS A 220 -73.45 37.66 9.69
C LYS A 220 -72.43 38.81 9.87
N ARG A 221 -72.09 39.67 8.88
CA ARG A 221 -72.92 40.27 7.80
C ARG A 221 -72.09 41.03 6.72
N ARG A 222 -72.74 41.53 5.64
CA ARG A 222 -72.21 42.42 4.57
C ARG A 222 -73.21 43.57 4.24
N LYS A 223 -72.72 44.70 3.66
CA LYS A 223 -73.39 45.83 2.93
C LYS A 223 -74.41 46.79 3.60
N ARG A 224 -74.20 48.11 3.40
CA ARG A 224 -75.11 49.09 2.71
C ARG A 224 -74.29 50.29 2.17
N TRP A 225 -74.92 51.23 1.45
CA TRP A 225 -74.38 52.43 0.79
C TRP A 225 -73.80 53.48 1.80
N ASP A 226 -73.18 54.62 1.46
CA ASP A 226 -73.45 55.59 0.36
C ASP A 226 -72.24 56.44 -0.13
N VAL A 227 -72.51 57.42 -1.02
CA VAL A 227 -71.63 58.26 -1.87
C VAL A 227 -70.74 59.31 -1.18
N ALA A 228 -69.50 59.46 -1.69
CA ALA A 228 -68.82 60.74 -1.93
C ALA A 228 -67.84 60.60 -3.13
N THR A 229 -67.53 61.70 -3.84
CA THR A 229 -66.70 61.78 -5.05
C THR A 229 -65.18 61.82 -4.71
N ASP A 230 -64.17 61.78 -5.60
CA ASP A 230 -64.05 62.16 -7.02
C ASP A 230 -63.04 61.27 -7.80
N ALA A 231 -62.89 61.54 -9.11
CA ALA A 231 -62.23 60.69 -10.10
C ALA A 231 -60.72 60.97 -10.35
N ILE A 232 -60.20 60.33 -11.42
CA ILE A 232 -58.93 60.51 -12.18
C ILE A 232 -57.94 59.34 -11.92
N ASP A 233 -57.69 58.34 -12.79
CA ASP A 233 -57.43 58.26 -14.26
C ASP A 233 -55.92 58.28 -14.60
N GLY A 234 -55.50 57.51 -15.62
CA GLY A 234 -54.21 57.69 -16.34
C GLY A 234 -52.92 56.96 -15.88
N ALA A 235 -52.51 55.95 -16.68
CA ALA A 235 -51.15 55.68 -17.20
C ALA A 235 -49.87 55.54 -16.30
N ALA A 236 -49.26 54.33 -16.37
CA ALA A 236 -47.84 53.96 -16.70
C ALA A 236 -46.61 54.86 -16.35
N PRO A 237 -45.35 54.33 -16.33
CA PRO A 237 -44.86 53.00 -15.92
C PRO A 237 -43.55 53.05 -15.05
N ALA A 238 -42.98 51.87 -14.76
CA ALA A 238 -41.57 51.57 -14.43
C ALA A 238 -40.95 52.00 -13.08
N ALA A 239 -40.57 50.99 -12.27
CA ALA A 239 -39.31 50.96 -11.49
C ALA A 239 -38.94 49.52 -11.07
N GLU A 240 -37.65 49.22 -11.19
CA GLU A 240 -36.75 48.35 -10.40
C GLU A 240 -37.21 47.91 -8.98
N GLU A 241 -36.77 46.81 -8.35
CA GLU A 241 -35.62 45.88 -8.54
C GLU A 241 -35.91 44.50 -7.83
N PRO A 242 -34.99 43.48 -7.73
CA PRO A 242 -35.38 42.07 -7.69
C PRO A 242 -35.04 41.26 -6.40
N LYS A 243 -35.26 39.95 -6.47
CA LYS A 243 -35.16 38.97 -5.37
C LYS A 243 -33.72 38.51 -5.08
N LYS A 244 -33.41 38.29 -3.79
CA LYS A 244 -32.17 37.67 -3.30
C LYS A 244 -32.12 36.16 -3.57
N ARG A 245 -30.92 35.59 -3.79
CA ARG A 245 -30.61 34.16 -3.55
C ARG A 245 -29.25 34.00 -2.86
N SER A 246 -29.18 32.93 -2.06
CA SER A 246 -28.04 32.19 -1.49
C SER A 246 -26.63 32.81 -1.51
N ARG A 247 -26.01 32.88 -0.32
CA ARG A 247 -24.61 33.26 -0.09
C ARG A 247 -23.91 32.15 0.71
N TRP A 248 -23.38 31.16 0.00
CA TRP A 248 -22.43 30.16 0.52
C TRP A 248 -21.45 29.81 -0.60
N ASP A 249 -20.63 30.78 -0.96
CA ASP A 249 -19.45 30.58 -1.79
C ASP A 249 -18.48 31.77 -1.62
N GLN A 250 -17.19 31.49 -1.81
CA GLN A 250 -16.03 32.39 -1.85
C GLN A 250 -15.35 32.79 -0.52
N ALA A 251 -14.01 32.69 -0.56
CA ALA A 251 -13.07 32.78 0.55
C ALA A 251 -12.60 34.23 0.84
N PRO A 252 -12.01 34.52 2.02
CA PRO A 252 -11.48 35.83 2.34
C PRO A 252 -10.03 36.03 1.84
N SER A 253 -9.81 37.11 1.10
CA SER A 253 -8.48 37.68 0.82
C SER A 253 -8.08 38.72 1.88
N VAL A 254 -6.76 38.92 2.02
CA VAL A 254 -6.09 39.80 3.01
C VAL A 254 -6.53 41.27 2.97
N PRO A 255 -6.50 41.96 4.13
CA PRO A 255 -5.95 43.32 4.18
C PRO A 255 -5.01 43.57 5.37
N ALA A 256 -4.23 44.65 5.29
CA ALA A 256 -3.23 45.03 6.30
C ALA A 256 -3.60 46.30 7.08
N LEU A 257 -2.99 46.41 8.28
CA LEU A 257 -2.67 47.63 9.03
C LEU A 257 -3.80 48.58 9.52
N GLY A 258 -4.09 48.48 10.83
CA GLY A 258 -3.93 49.66 11.70
C GLY A 258 -5.15 50.26 12.42
N ALA A 259 -5.65 49.60 13.50
CA ALA A 259 -6.15 50.27 14.71
C ALA A 259 -6.49 49.25 15.84
N GLU A 260 -6.17 49.61 17.08
CA GLU A 260 -6.38 48.86 18.33
C GLU A 260 -7.38 49.62 19.26
N PRO A 261 -7.87 49.09 20.41
CA PRO A 261 -8.14 47.68 20.76
C PRO A 261 -9.38 47.42 21.70
N LYS A 262 -9.72 46.11 21.90
CA LYS A 262 -10.52 45.47 22.99
C LYS A 262 -12.06 45.71 23.01
N LYS A 263 -12.93 44.80 23.52
CA LYS A 263 -12.82 43.48 24.20
C LYS A 263 -13.97 42.55 23.75
N SER A 264 -13.78 41.23 23.64
CA SER A 264 -14.76 40.21 24.10
C SER A 264 -14.23 38.77 24.00
N SER A 265 -14.68 37.92 24.93
CA SER A 265 -14.72 36.43 24.97
C SER A 265 -13.46 35.60 24.67
N ARG A 266 -13.20 34.61 25.53
CA ARG A 266 -11.95 33.88 25.67
C ARG A 266 -12.22 32.38 25.83
N TRP A 267 -12.69 31.72 24.76
CA TRP A 267 -12.89 30.26 24.74
C TRP A 267 -12.62 29.58 23.39
N ASP A 268 -12.74 30.27 22.24
CA ASP A 268 -12.51 29.67 20.91
C ASP A 268 -11.24 30.20 20.22
N GLN A 269 -10.05 29.83 20.71
CA GLN A 269 -8.82 29.84 19.90
C GLN A 269 -7.88 28.70 20.33
N ALA A 270 -7.74 27.69 19.46
CA ALA A 270 -6.65 26.73 19.53
C ALA A 270 -5.37 27.32 18.90
N PRO A 271 -4.20 27.25 19.54
CA PRO A 271 -2.95 27.72 18.95
C PRO A 271 -2.33 26.65 18.03
N SER A 272 -2.04 27.04 16.80
CA SER A 272 -1.16 26.30 15.89
C SER A 272 0.32 26.55 16.20
N ALA A 273 1.16 25.55 15.90
CA ALA A 273 2.63 25.59 15.83
C ALA A 273 3.41 25.60 17.17
N THR A 274 4.29 24.61 17.30
CA THR A 274 5.32 24.48 18.33
C THR A 274 6.45 25.49 18.16
N PRO A 275 7.06 25.95 19.26
CA PRO A 275 8.52 25.90 19.32
C PRO A 275 9.07 25.33 20.64
N VAL A 276 10.18 24.60 20.50
CA VAL A 276 11.30 24.40 21.45
C VAL A 276 11.06 24.66 22.95
N GLY A 277 11.02 23.56 23.71
CA GLY A 277 11.75 23.34 24.96
C GLY A 277 11.58 24.32 26.13
N ASN A 278 11.05 23.82 27.25
CA ASN A 278 11.67 24.12 28.53
C ASN A 278 11.53 22.98 29.56
N VAL A 279 12.49 22.93 30.49
CA VAL A 279 12.66 21.89 31.51
C VAL A 279 11.78 22.15 32.74
N GLY A 280 11.24 21.07 33.31
CA GLY A 280 11.07 20.97 34.76
C GLY A 280 9.69 21.33 35.34
N LEU A 281 8.92 20.30 35.66
CA LEU A 281 8.04 20.29 36.82
C LEU A 281 7.79 18.85 37.29
N ALA A 282 8.74 18.33 38.06
CA ALA A 282 8.48 17.21 38.94
C ALA A 282 7.63 17.73 40.12
N THR A 283 6.60 16.98 40.50
CA THR A 283 5.94 17.12 41.81
C THR A 283 5.94 15.77 42.54
N PRO A 284 6.02 15.77 43.88
CA PRO A 284 6.82 14.78 44.57
C PRO A 284 6.00 13.71 45.29
N MET A 285 6.57 12.51 45.35
CA MET A 285 6.12 11.45 46.26
C MET A 285 6.74 11.69 47.64
N HIS A 286 5.91 11.78 48.70
CA HIS A 286 6.39 11.90 50.09
C HIS A 286 6.16 10.58 50.84
N PRO A 287 7.19 9.99 51.48
CA PRO A 287 7.06 8.68 52.13
C PRO A 287 6.70 8.76 53.62
N ALA A 288 6.38 7.58 54.17
CA ALA A 288 6.31 7.15 55.58
C ALA A 288 4.91 7.08 56.23
N GLN A 289 4.36 5.86 56.30
CA GLN A 289 4.19 5.13 57.55
C GLN A 289 3.80 3.67 57.26
N GLY A 290 4.51 2.72 57.87
CA GLY A 290 4.17 1.30 57.82
C GLY A 290 3.65 0.81 59.17
N ALA A 291 2.65 -0.05 59.15
CA ALA A 291 2.27 -0.91 60.27
C ALA A 291 1.69 -2.22 59.72
N MET A 292 2.23 -3.36 60.15
CA MET A 292 1.71 -4.69 59.78
C MET A 292 0.50 -5.07 60.64
N LEU A 293 -0.49 -5.74 60.06
CA LEU A 293 -1.25 -6.80 60.72
C LEU A 293 -1.59 -7.94 59.72
N PRO A 294 -1.80 -9.19 60.19
CA PRO A 294 -1.68 -10.42 59.39
C PRO A 294 -3.02 -10.93 58.78
N PRO A 295 -3.02 -12.02 57.97
CA PRO A 295 -4.09 -12.28 57.00
C PRO A 295 -5.20 -13.25 57.45
N THR A 296 -6.46 -12.82 57.29
CA THR A 296 -7.70 -13.60 57.07
C THR A 296 -8.72 -12.63 56.44
N PHE A 297 -9.68 -12.96 55.57
CA PHE A 297 -10.31 -14.22 55.16
C PHE A 297 -10.87 -14.02 53.73
N GLY A 298 -10.82 -15.05 52.86
CA GLY A 298 -11.49 -15.03 51.55
C GLY A 298 -10.79 -14.25 50.43
N THR A 299 -9.91 -14.93 49.69
CA THR A 299 -9.42 -14.44 48.38
C THR A 299 -10.47 -14.68 47.31
N ASP A 300 -11.35 -13.70 47.07
CA ASP A 300 -12.13 -13.66 45.83
C ASP A 300 -12.28 -12.21 45.34
N THR A 301 -11.65 -11.89 44.21
CA THR A 301 -11.72 -10.56 43.60
C THR A 301 -13.07 -10.28 42.95
N SER A 302 -13.93 -11.31 42.82
CA SER A 302 -15.29 -11.17 42.28
C SER A 302 -16.25 -10.41 43.20
N SER A 303 -16.00 -10.37 44.52
CA SER A 303 -16.87 -9.68 45.50
C SER A 303 -16.78 -8.16 45.47
N ARG A 304 -15.91 -7.58 44.62
CA ARG A 304 -15.81 -6.11 44.42
C ARG A 304 -16.71 -5.58 43.30
N TYR A 305 -17.40 -6.45 42.58
CA TYR A 305 -18.25 -6.09 41.43
C TYR A 305 -19.70 -6.59 41.54
N THR A 306 -20.10 -7.11 42.71
CA THR A 306 -21.50 -7.38 43.03
C THR A 306 -22.25 -6.07 43.27
N TYR A 307 -23.38 -5.89 42.61
CA TYR A 307 -24.30 -4.77 42.84
C TYR A 307 -24.89 -4.90 44.26
N LEU A 308 -24.87 -3.82 45.05
CA LEU A 308 -25.64 -3.76 46.29
C LEU A 308 -27.10 -3.50 45.95
N SER A 309 -28.01 -4.07 46.74
CA SER A 309 -29.44 -3.77 46.67
C SER A 309 -29.76 -2.43 47.34
N ASP A 310 -30.88 -1.82 46.98
CA ASP A 310 -31.32 -0.55 47.56
C ASP A 310 -31.56 -0.68 49.09
N GLU A 311 -32.01 -1.85 49.57
CA GLU A 311 -32.18 -2.15 51.00
C GLU A 311 -30.84 -2.22 51.75
N GLU A 312 -29.76 -2.67 51.10
CA GLU A 312 -28.40 -2.68 51.67
C GLU A 312 -27.76 -1.29 51.64
N LEU A 313 -28.11 -0.45 50.66
CA LEU A 313 -27.64 0.93 50.54
C LEU A 313 -28.30 1.84 51.59
N ASP A 314 -29.62 1.70 51.80
CA ASP A 314 -30.35 2.42 52.86
C ASP A 314 -29.88 2.04 54.28
N ALA A 315 -29.26 0.88 54.46
CA ALA A 315 -28.63 0.46 55.72
C ALA A 315 -27.20 1.02 55.91
N MET A 316 -26.54 1.48 54.85
CA MET A 316 -25.16 2.03 54.90
C MET A 316 -25.10 3.56 54.83
N LEU A 317 -26.14 4.21 54.29
CA LEU A 317 -26.21 5.66 54.13
C LEU A 317 -27.06 6.29 55.25
N PRO A 318 -26.78 7.54 55.67
CA PRO A 318 -27.62 8.24 56.65
C PRO A 318 -29.02 8.45 56.08
N GLY A 319 -30.03 7.88 56.76
CA GLY A 319 -31.40 7.84 56.29
C GLY A 319 -32.15 9.19 56.34
N ILE A 320 -33.43 9.15 55.97
CA ILE A 320 -34.30 10.32 55.83
C ILE A 320 -34.41 11.15 57.12
N GLU A 321 -34.23 10.55 58.29
CA GLU A 321 -34.25 11.23 59.60
C GLU A 321 -33.08 12.21 59.81
N GLU A 322 -31.96 12.04 59.10
CA GLU A 322 -30.82 12.98 59.10
C GLU A 322 -30.91 14.04 57.97
N GLY A 323 -32.02 14.05 57.21
CA GLY A 323 -32.33 15.09 56.23
C GLY A 323 -31.92 14.82 54.78
N TYR A 324 -31.43 13.62 54.47
CA TYR A 324 -31.08 13.23 53.09
C TYR A 324 -32.26 12.54 52.40
N LYS A 325 -32.52 12.91 51.14
CA LYS A 325 -33.58 12.31 50.31
C LYS A 325 -32.99 11.83 48.97
N ILE A 326 -33.28 10.57 48.62
CA ILE A 326 -32.93 10.01 47.31
C ILE A 326 -33.71 10.75 46.21
N LEU A 327 -33.00 11.18 45.16
CA LEU A 327 -33.56 11.88 44.01
C LEU A 327 -34.11 10.88 42.99
N GLU A 328 -35.36 11.07 42.59
CA GLU A 328 -35.94 10.36 41.44
C GLU A 328 -35.25 10.79 40.14
N PHE A 329 -34.98 9.83 39.25
CA PHE A 329 -34.39 10.11 37.95
C PHE A 329 -35.36 10.93 37.06
N PRO A 330 -34.87 11.89 36.26
CA PRO A 330 -35.72 12.64 35.33
C PRO A 330 -36.46 11.72 34.35
N PRO A 331 -37.72 12.06 33.98
CA PRO A 331 -38.52 11.22 33.09
C PRO A 331 -37.83 11.07 31.72
N GLY A 332 -37.47 9.83 31.38
CA GLY A 332 -36.75 9.46 30.15
C GLY A 332 -35.34 8.90 30.35
N TYR A 333 -34.77 8.94 31.57
CA TYR A 333 -33.49 8.30 31.84
C TYR A 333 -33.65 6.82 32.23
N ALA A 334 -33.26 5.92 31.33
CA ALA A 334 -33.14 4.49 31.61
C ALA A 334 -31.66 4.12 31.84
N PRO A 335 -31.25 3.66 33.03
CA PRO A 335 -29.88 3.25 33.27
C PRO A 335 -29.52 2.01 32.44
N VAL A 336 -28.42 2.09 31.69
CA VAL A 336 -27.96 1.01 30.81
C VAL A 336 -27.47 -0.17 31.64
N ARG A 337 -28.29 -1.22 31.73
CA ARG A 337 -27.90 -2.49 32.36
C ARG A 337 -26.91 -3.24 31.47
N ALA A 338 -25.64 -3.27 31.85
CA ALA A 338 -24.67 -4.17 31.23
C ALA A 338 -25.03 -5.63 31.55
N PRO A 339 -25.13 -6.54 30.55
CA PRO A 339 -25.43 -7.95 30.82
C PRO A 339 -24.25 -8.62 31.54
N ILE A 340 -24.58 -9.32 32.63
CA ILE A 340 -23.63 -9.84 33.64
C ILE A 340 -22.68 -10.94 33.12
N HIS A 341 -22.85 -11.41 31.87
CA HIS A 341 -22.02 -12.44 31.24
C HIS A 341 -21.09 -11.92 30.12
N LYS A 342 -20.32 -10.86 30.40
CA LYS A 342 -19.01 -10.70 29.76
C LYS A 342 -17.92 -11.11 30.76
N LEU A 343 -17.37 -12.32 30.58
CA LEU A 343 -16.06 -12.64 31.14
C LEU A 343 -15.07 -11.61 30.62
N ILE A 344 -14.40 -10.90 31.53
CA ILE A 344 -13.22 -10.11 31.19
C ILE A 344 -12.08 -11.10 31.01
N GLN A 345 -11.89 -11.58 29.78
CA GLN A 345 -10.60 -12.14 29.39
C GLN A 345 -9.56 -11.03 29.53
N THR A 346 -8.48 -11.31 30.27
CA THR A 346 -7.32 -10.45 30.35
C THR A 346 -6.77 -10.18 28.95
N PRO A 347 -6.51 -8.91 28.57
CA PRO A 347 -6.03 -8.62 27.22
C PRO A 347 -4.65 -9.25 27.00
N ALA A 348 -4.54 -10.05 25.95
CA ALA A 348 -3.26 -10.49 25.40
C ALA A 348 -2.41 -9.26 24.99
N PRO A 349 -1.07 -9.34 25.03
CA PRO A 349 -0.21 -8.19 24.80
C PRO A 349 -0.37 -7.60 23.39
N ALA A 350 -0.25 -6.28 23.31
CA ALA A 350 -0.76 -5.48 22.20
C ALA A 350 -0.03 -5.68 20.86
N THR A 351 -0.81 -5.80 19.79
CA THR A 351 -0.40 -5.49 18.41
C THR A 351 -1.16 -4.24 17.92
N GLY A 352 -0.47 -3.12 17.78
CA GLY A 352 -0.95 -1.93 17.06
C GLY A 352 -2.00 -1.07 17.80
N PHE A 353 -1.58 0.11 18.28
CA PHE A 353 -2.50 1.13 18.79
C PHE A 353 -2.99 2.02 17.63
N THR A 354 -4.19 1.75 17.09
CA THR A 354 -4.85 2.67 16.15
C THR A 354 -5.61 3.74 16.93
N MET A 355 -5.24 5.01 16.79
CA MET A 355 -6.10 6.10 17.28
C MET A 355 -7.40 6.10 16.49
N GLN A 356 -8.53 5.85 17.18
CA GLN A 356 -9.85 6.07 16.61
C GLN A 356 -10.14 7.57 16.58
N ASP A 357 -10.41 8.10 15.40
CA ASP A 357 -10.77 9.51 15.23
C ASP A 357 -12.09 9.80 15.97
N PRO A 358 -12.17 10.81 16.87
CA PRO A 358 -13.33 11.03 17.71
C PRO A 358 -14.61 11.45 16.95
N GLU A 359 -14.51 11.82 15.66
CA GLU A 359 -15.68 12.01 14.81
C GLU A 359 -16.38 10.69 14.43
N SER A 360 -15.64 9.58 14.31
CA SER A 360 -16.22 8.26 13.97
C SER A 360 -17.25 7.79 15.01
N VAL A 361 -17.07 8.16 16.28
CA VAL A 361 -17.99 7.83 17.37
C VAL A 361 -19.30 8.63 17.29
N ARG A 362 -19.30 9.82 16.66
CA ARG A 362 -20.50 10.66 16.53
C ARG A 362 -21.42 10.25 15.38
N VAL A 363 -20.90 9.53 14.38
CA VAL A 363 -21.71 8.99 13.26
C VAL A 363 -22.38 7.65 13.64
N ALA A 364 -21.98 7.02 14.76
CA ALA A 364 -22.53 5.75 15.23
C ALA A 364 -24.05 5.73 15.54
N GLY A 365 -24.73 6.88 15.49
CA GLY A 365 -26.19 6.97 15.52
C GLY A 365 -26.89 6.53 14.23
N GLN A 366 -26.18 6.47 13.09
CA GLN A 366 -26.65 5.83 11.87
C GLN A 366 -25.82 4.58 11.61
N GLN A 367 -26.35 3.43 12.05
CA GLN A 367 -25.77 2.12 11.74
C GLN A 367 -25.92 1.85 10.24
N VAL A 368 -24.88 2.15 9.47
CA VAL A 368 -24.78 1.71 8.08
C VAL A 368 -24.79 0.17 8.11
N PRO A 369 -25.71 -0.53 7.42
CA PRO A 369 -25.81 -1.98 7.52
C PRO A 369 -24.50 -2.67 7.10
N LYS A 370 -23.92 -3.45 8.02
CA LYS A 370 -22.74 -4.30 7.72
C LYS A 370 -23.10 -5.48 6.82
N GLU A 371 -24.37 -5.87 6.83
CA GLU A 371 -24.94 -6.90 5.98
C GLU A 371 -25.66 -6.25 4.79
N ILE A 372 -25.04 -6.31 3.62
CA ILE A 372 -25.71 -5.98 2.34
C ILE A 372 -26.22 -7.29 1.73
N PRO A 373 -27.51 -7.39 1.33
CA PRO A 373 -28.08 -8.58 0.74
C PRO A 373 -27.24 -9.13 -0.43
N GLY A 374 -26.83 -10.40 -0.32
CA GLY A 374 -26.01 -11.12 -1.31
C GLY A 374 -24.49 -10.86 -1.26
N VAL A 375 -24.00 -10.00 -0.36
CA VAL A 375 -22.57 -9.71 -0.21
C VAL A 375 -21.89 -10.53 0.89
N GLY A 376 -22.62 -10.88 1.96
CA GLY A 376 -22.05 -11.54 3.15
C GLY A 376 -21.27 -10.56 4.02
N ASP A 377 -20.65 -11.05 5.10
CA ASP A 377 -19.93 -10.21 6.06
C ASP A 377 -18.76 -9.43 5.42
N LEU A 378 -18.95 -8.13 5.28
CA LEU A 378 -17.91 -7.18 4.92
C LEU A 378 -17.10 -6.80 6.16
N GLN A 379 -15.78 -6.63 6.03
CA GLN A 379 -14.94 -6.18 7.16
C GLN A 379 -15.33 -4.77 7.62
N PHE A 380 -15.69 -3.91 6.66
CA PHE A 380 -16.19 -2.56 6.86
C PHE A 380 -16.96 -2.10 5.62
N PHE A 381 -17.80 -1.07 5.79
CA PHE A 381 -18.45 -0.35 4.70
C PHE A 381 -18.31 1.15 4.99
N LYS A 382 -17.58 1.88 4.14
CA LYS A 382 -17.33 3.32 4.33
C LYS A 382 -18.57 4.13 3.93
N PRO A 383 -18.81 5.31 4.51
CA PRO A 383 -19.91 6.18 4.06
C PRO A 383 -19.76 6.59 2.58
N GLU A 384 -18.51 6.69 2.10
CA GLU A 384 -18.16 6.96 0.69
C GLU A 384 -18.57 5.81 -0.24
N ASP A 385 -18.48 4.56 0.22
CA ASP A 385 -18.93 3.38 -0.54
C ASP A 385 -20.44 3.45 -0.85
N MET A 386 -21.23 4.13 -0.02
CA MET A 386 -22.67 4.32 -0.27
C MET A 386 -22.93 5.09 -1.57
N ALA A 387 -22.04 6.00 -1.98
CA ALA A 387 -22.22 6.79 -3.20
C ALA A 387 -22.16 5.95 -4.48
N TYR A 388 -21.35 4.88 -4.49
CA TYR A 388 -21.18 3.99 -5.65
C TYR A 388 -21.97 2.68 -5.52
N PHE A 389 -22.09 2.15 -4.30
CA PHE A 389 -22.70 0.85 -4.03
C PHE A 389 -24.12 0.94 -3.44
N GLY A 390 -24.70 2.13 -3.27
CA GLY A 390 -26.06 2.33 -2.74
C GLY A 390 -27.16 1.59 -3.53
N LYS A 391 -26.97 1.36 -4.84
CA LYS A 391 -27.84 0.48 -5.66
C LYS A 391 -27.96 -0.97 -5.14
N LEU A 392 -27.09 -1.39 -4.22
CA LEU A 392 -27.13 -2.69 -3.54
C LEU A 392 -27.90 -2.67 -2.21
N THR A 393 -28.09 -1.49 -1.60
CA THR A 393 -28.81 -1.34 -0.32
C THR A 393 -30.32 -1.17 -0.49
N ASP A 394 -30.80 -0.90 -1.70
CA ASP A 394 -32.21 -0.60 -2.02
C ASP A 394 -33.19 -1.78 -1.84
N GLY A 395 -32.74 -2.97 -1.43
CA GLY A 395 -33.59 -4.09 -1.01
C GLY A 395 -34.60 -4.62 -2.04
N SER A 396 -34.49 -4.24 -3.32
CA SER A 396 -35.48 -4.52 -4.35
C SER A 396 -35.31 -5.90 -4.98
N ASP A 397 -36.40 -6.68 -5.01
CA ASP A 397 -36.47 -8.07 -5.46
C ASP A 397 -35.84 -8.32 -6.84
N GLU A 398 -34.80 -9.14 -6.87
CA GLU A 398 -33.96 -9.37 -8.07
C GLU A 398 -34.73 -9.93 -9.27
N ASP A 399 -35.84 -10.62 -9.04
CA ASP A 399 -36.68 -11.24 -10.07
C ASP A 399 -37.44 -10.24 -10.95
N ASN A 400 -37.58 -8.98 -10.51
CA ASN A 400 -38.31 -7.93 -11.24
C ASN A 400 -37.39 -7.01 -12.08
N LEU A 401 -36.07 -7.18 -12.02
CA LEU A 401 -35.08 -6.29 -12.67
C LEU A 401 -34.74 -6.77 -14.08
N SER A 402 -34.28 -5.84 -14.92
CA SER A 402 -33.77 -6.21 -16.24
C SER A 402 -32.44 -6.98 -16.14
N VAL A 403 -32.16 -7.80 -17.17
CA VAL A 403 -30.93 -8.62 -17.24
C VAL A 403 -29.65 -7.76 -17.19
N GLU A 404 -29.71 -6.52 -17.68
CA GLU A 404 -28.57 -5.59 -17.65
C GLU A 404 -28.35 -5.00 -16.25
N GLU A 405 -29.42 -4.59 -15.55
CA GLU A 405 -29.34 -4.12 -14.15
C GLU A 405 -28.89 -5.23 -13.20
N LEU A 406 -29.30 -6.48 -13.45
CA LEU A 406 -28.87 -7.63 -12.66
C LEU A 406 -27.37 -7.93 -12.87
N LYS A 407 -26.85 -7.75 -14.09
CA LYS A 407 -25.40 -7.77 -14.36
C LYS A 407 -24.68 -6.62 -13.65
N GLU A 408 -25.19 -5.40 -13.69
CA GLU A 408 -24.60 -4.25 -12.98
C GLU A 408 -24.52 -4.51 -11.46
N ARG A 409 -25.62 -4.96 -10.83
CA ARG A 409 -25.64 -5.33 -9.40
C ARG A 409 -24.64 -6.44 -9.09
N LYS A 410 -24.54 -7.48 -9.92
CA LYS A 410 -23.57 -8.57 -9.75
C LYS A 410 -22.12 -8.07 -9.83
N ILE A 411 -21.80 -7.16 -10.76
CA ILE A 411 -20.48 -6.52 -10.87
C ILE A 411 -20.20 -5.69 -9.61
N MET A 412 -21.13 -4.81 -9.18
CA MET A 412 -20.99 -3.99 -7.98
C MET A 412 -20.74 -4.84 -6.72
N ARG A 413 -21.47 -5.95 -6.52
CA ARG A 413 -21.23 -6.89 -5.40
C ARG A 413 -19.82 -7.48 -5.41
N LEU A 414 -19.31 -7.84 -6.58
CA LEU A 414 -17.97 -8.43 -6.72
C LEU A 414 -16.87 -7.39 -6.52
N LEU A 415 -17.04 -6.16 -7.02
CA LEU A 415 -16.10 -5.06 -6.80
C LEU A 415 -16.03 -4.68 -5.32
N LEU A 416 -17.17 -4.61 -4.62
CA LEU A 416 -17.20 -4.35 -3.18
C LEU A 416 -16.50 -5.47 -2.37
N LYS A 417 -16.66 -6.73 -2.77
CA LYS A 417 -15.89 -7.87 -2.19
C LYS A 417 -14.40 -7.77 -2.45
N VAL A 418 -13.96 -7.19 -3.57
CA VAL A 418 -12.54 -6.96 -3.87
C VAL A 418 -11.98 -5.76 -3.08
N LYS A 419 -12.76 -4.68 -2.89
CA LYS A 419 -12.35 -3.50 -2.10
C LYS A 419 -12.30 -3.83 -0.59
N ASN A 420 -13.42 -4.25 0.00
CA ASN A 420 -13.61 -4.31 1.46
C ASN A 420 -13.69 -5.73 2.06
N GLY A 421 -13.56 -6.78 1.24
CA GLY A 421 -13.66 -8.17 1.71
C GLY A 421 -12.40 -8.65 2.46
N THR A 422 -12.48 -9.81 3.12
CA THR A 422 -11.28 -10.51 3.64
C THR A 422 -10.37 -11.00 2.48
N PRO A 423 -9.07 -11.28 2.70
CA PRO A 423 -8.19 -11.82 1.65
C PRO A 423 -8.75 -13.03 0.86
N PRO A 424 -9.38 -14.06 1.48
CA PRO A 424 -10.03 -15.13 0.71
C PRO A 424 -11.25 -14.64 -0.10
N MET A 425 -12.09 -13.74 0.44
CA MET A 425 -13.20 -13.16 -0.31
C MET A 425 -12.73 -12.38 -1.54
N ARG A 426 -11.66 -11.58 -1.41
CA ARG A 426 -11.04 -10.85 -2.54
C ARG A 426 -10.55 -11.83 -3.61
N LYS A 427 -9.87 -12.91 -3.23
CA LYS A 427 -9.36 -13.95 -4.14
C LYS A 427 -10.49 -14.61 -4.95
N THR A 428 -11.58 -14.97 -4.29
CA THR A 428 -12.74 -15.61 -4.93
C THR A 428 -13.51 -14.64 -5.82
N ALA A 429 -13.79 -13.42 -5.35
CA ALA A 429 -14.48 -12.40 -6.13
C ALA A 429 -13.67 -11.96 -7.37
N LEU A 430 -12.34 -11.84 -7.24
CA LEU A 430 -11.46 -11.53 -8.36
C LEU A 430 -11.48 -12.64 -9.43
N ARG A 431 -11.49 -13.92 -9.04
CA ARG A 431 -11.66 -15.04 -9.99
C ARG A 431 -13.03 -14.99 -10.67
N GLN A 432 -14.10 -14.76 -9.92
CA GLN A 432 -15.45 -14.67 -10.50
C GLN A 432 -15.60 -13.49 -11.48
N LEU A 433 -14.92 -12.37 -11.26
CA LEU A 433 -14.83 -11.25 -12.20
C LEU A 433 -14.04 -11.61 -13.46
N THR A 434 -12.91 -12.31 -13.36
CA THR A 434 -12.10 -12.66 -14.55
C THR A 434 -12.79 -13.67 -15.45
N ASP A 435 -13.39 -14.69 -14.86
CA ASP A 435 -13.89 -15.83 -15.61
C ASP A 435 -15.20 -15.46 -16.33
N ASN A 436 -16.00 -14.58 -15.73
CA ASN A 436 -17.22 -14.03 -16.32
C ASN A 436 -17.03 -12.70 -17.07
N ALA A 437 -15.80 -12.18 -17.23
CA ALA A 437 -15.56 -10.84 -17.80
C ALA A 437 -16.24 -10.64 -19.17
N ARG A 438 -16.16 -11.65 -20.06
CA ARG A 438 -16.82 -11.62 -21.38
C ARG A 438 -18.35 -11.61 -21.27
N ASN A 439 -18.93 -12.32 -20.31
CA ASN A 439 -20.38 -12.42 -20.10
C ASN A 439 -20.99 -11.13 -19.51
N PHE A 440 -20.20 -10.40 -18.71
CA PHE A 440 -20.55 -9.08 -18.21
C PHE A 440 -20.45 -8.00 -19.30
N GLY A 441 -19.44 -8.08 -20.17
CA GLY A 441 -19.18 -7.11 -21.23
C GLY A 441 -18.38 -5.90 -20.75
N ALA A 442 -17.62 -5.29 -21.67
CA ALA A 442 -16.69 -4.20 -21.36
C ALA A 442 -17.38 -2.94 -20.79
N GLY A 443 -18.56 -2.58 -21.32
CA GLY A 443 -19.30 -1.37 -20.93
C GLY A 443 -19.68 -1.33 -19.44
N PRO A 444 -20.48 -2.28 -18.94
CA PRO A 444 -20.87 -2.33 -17.53
C PRO A 444 -19.68 -2.42 -16.58
N LEU A 445 -18.62 -3.17 -16.94
CA LEU A 445 -17.40 -3.26 -16.15
C LEU A 445 -16.70 -1.90 -16.02
N PHE A 446 -16.36 -1.23 -17.12
CA PHE A 446 -15.64 0.04 -17.05
C PHE A 446 -16.49 1.19 -16.52
N ASN A 447 -17.80 1.20 -16.77
CA ASN A 447 -18.69 2.22 -16.21
C ASN A 447 -18.74 2.18 -14.67
N GLN A 448 -18.56 1.01 -14.04
CA GLN A 448 -18.56 0.87 -12.58
C GLN A 448 -17.15 0.95 -11.96
N ILE A 449 -16.11 0.48 -12.66
CA ILE A 449 -14.73 0.47 -12.13
C ILE A 449 -14.06 1.84 -12.24
N LEU A 450 -14.24 2.57 -13.36
CA LEU A 450 -13.52 3.82 -13.60
C LEU A 450 -13.87 4.95 -12.61
N PRO A 451 -15.14 5.14 -12.16
CA PRO A 451 -15.46 6.14 -11.15
C PRO A 451 -14.76 5.89 -9.80
N LEU A 452 -14.70 4.62 -9.35
CA LEU A 452 -14.01 4.24 -8.11
C LEU A 452 -12.52 4.59 -8.13
N LEU A 453 -11.88 4.57 -9.31
CA LEU A 453 -10.46 4.90 -9.46
C LEU A 453 -10.18 6.41 -9.55
N MET A 454 -11.21 7.23 -9.79
CA MET A 454 -11.12 8.70 -9.74
C MET A 454 -11.34 9.28 -8.33
N GLU A 455 -11.69 8.44 -7.37
CA GLU A 455 -11.93 8.84 -5.98
C GLU A 455 -10.62 9.25 -5.28
N LYS A 456 -10.63 10.41 -4.62
CA LYS A 456 -9.44 10.97 -3.95
C LYS A 456 -9.16 10.36 -2.58
N SER A 457 -10.16 9.75 -1.94
CA SER A 457 -10.04 9.07 -0.64
C SER A 457 -9.62 7.60 -0.76
N LEU A 458 -9.44 7.10 -2.00
CA LEU A 458 -9.05 5.73 -2.27
C LEU A 458 -7.63 5.45 -1.75
N GLU A 459 -7.53 4.54 -0.77
CA GLU A 459 -6.27 4.10 -0.20
C GLU A 459 -5.40 3.39 -1.26
N ASP A 460 -4.08 3.50 -1.16
CA ASP A 460 -3.14 2.90 -2.13
C ASP A 460 -3.34 1.37 -2.27
N GLN A 461 -3.70 0.70 -1.18
CA GLN A 461 -4.02 -0.73 -1.18
C GLN A 461 -5.34 -1.05 -1.90
N GLU A 462 -6.36 -0.19 -1.79
CA GLU A 462 -7.64 -0.31 -2.51
C GLU A 462 -7.44 -0.02 -4.01
N ARG A 463 -6.61 0.98 -4.32
CA ARG A 463 -6.17 1.32 -5.69
C ARG A 463 -5.48 0.15 -6.37
N HIS A 464 -4.48 -0.46 -5.72
CA HIS A 464 -3.79 -1.65 -6.22
C HIS A 464 -4.75 -2.79 -6.58
N LEU A 465 -5.78 -3.01 -5.73
CA LEU A 465 -6.77 -4.06 -5.95
C LEU A 465 -7.67 -3.77 -7.16
N LEU A 466 -8.11 -2.52 -7.34
CA LEU A 466 -8.89 -2.11 -8.52
C LEU A 466 -8.06 -2.17 -9.81
N VAL A 467 -6.79 -1.72 -9.77
CA VAL A 467 -5.84 -1.87 -10.88
C VAL A 467 -5.69 -3.33 -11.28
N LYS A 468 -5.54 -4.23 -10.30
CA LYS A 468 -5.44 -5.68 -10.53
C LYS A 468 -6.71 -6.32 -11.07
N VAL A 469 -7.89 -5.73 -10.82
CA VAL A 469 -9.14 -6.10 -11.52
C VAL A 469 -9.05 -5.65 -12.98
N ILE A 470 -8.73 -4.37 -13.23
CA ILE A 470 -8.65 -3.77 -14.58
C ILE A 470 -7.71 -4.59 -15.48
N ASP A 471 -6.51 -4.87 -15.01
CA ASP A 471 -5.50 -5.62 -15.77
C ASP A 471 -6.02 -6.98 -16.24
N ARG A 472 -6.62 -7.75 -15.31
CA ARG A 472 -7.13 -9.09 -15.60
C ARG A 472 -8.36 -9.09 -16.49
N ILE A 473 -9.24 -8.08 -16.40
CA ILE A 473 -10.39 -7.96 -17.32
C ILE A 473 -9.95 -7.50 -18.71
N LEU A 474 -8.96 -6.60 -18.83
CA LEU A 474 -8.41 -6.16 -20.12
C LEU A 474 -7.89 -7.35 -20.93
N TYR A 475 -7.12 -8.24 -20.29
CA TYR A 475 -6.61 -9.46 -20.91
C TYR A 475 -7.71 -10.41 -21.40
N LYS A 476 -8.87 -10.46 -20.73
CA LYS A 476 -10.00 -11.34 -21.12
C LYS A 476 -10.94 -10.70 -22.14
N LEU A 477 -11.10 -9.39 -22.13
CA LEU A 477 -12.01 -8.65 -23.01
C LEU A 477 -11.44 -8.42 -24.41
N ASP A 478 -10.11 -8.31 -24.54
CA ASP A 478 -9.39 -8.18 -25.82
C ASP A 478 -10.01 -7.10 -26.72
N ASP A 479 -10.43 -7.42 -27.95
CA ASP A 479 -11.00 -6.47 -28.91
C ASP A 479 -12.24 -5.67 -28.41
N MET A 480 -12.97 -6.16 -27.41
CA MET A 480 -14.13 -5.45 -26.86
C MET A 480 -13.76 -4.14 -26.13
N VAL A 481 -12.48 -3.92 -25.80
CA VAL A 481 -12.04 -2.71 -25.09
C VAL A 481 -11.95 -1.49 -26.02
N ARG A 482 -11.86 -1.69 -27.34
CA ARG A 482 -11.56 -0.63 -28.34
C ARG A 482 -12.44 0.64 -28.21
N PRO A 483 -13.78 0.57 -27.99
CA PRO A 483 -14.61 1.77 -27.82
C PRO A 483 -14.37 2.52 -26.50
N TYR A 484 -13.79 1.86 -25.50
CA TYR A 484 -13.59 2.37 -24.14
C TYR A 484 -12.17 2.89 -23.89
N VAL A 485 -11.23 2.69 -24.82
CA VAL A 485 -9.82 3.11 -24.74
C VAL A 485 -9.67 4.57 -24.29
N HIS A 486 -10.43 5.50 -24.86
CA HIS A 486 -10.36 6.92 -24.47
C HIS A 486 -10.79 7.14 -23.01
N LYS A 487 -11.89 6.50 -22.56
CA LYS A 487 -12.36 6.62 -21.17
C LYS A 487 -11.35 6.04 -20.18
N ILE A 488 -10.72 4.91 -20.53
CA ILE A 488 -9.70 4.28 -19.69
C ILE A 488 -8.46 5.18 -19.62
N LEU A 489 -7.98 5.69 -20.77
CA LEU A 489 -6.81 6.58 -20.80
C LEU A 489 -7.01 7.85 -19.97
N VAL A 490 -8.16 8.53 -20.05
CA VAL A 490 -8.42 9.75 -19.26
C VAL A 490 -8.31 9.52 -17.74
N VAL A 491 -8.63 8.33 -17.25
CA VAL A 491 -8.53 7.97 -15.82
C VAL A 491 -7.14 7.48 -15.43
N ILE A 492 -6.44 6.77 -16.32
CA ILE A 492 -5.14 6.13 -16.03
C ILE A 492 -3.94 7.04 -16.34
N GLU A 493 -4.06 7.95 -17.31
CA GLU A 493 -3.00 8.89 -17.69
C GLU A 493 -2.49 9.77 -16.53
N PRO A 494 -3.34 10.31 -15.63
CA PRO A 494 -2.89 11.04 -14.44
C PRO A 494 -1.98 10.23 -13.51
N LEU A 495 -2.20 8.91 -13.40
CA LEU A 495 -1.40 8.02 -12.53
C LEU A 495 0.07 7.97 -12.98
N LEU A 496 0.38 8.24 -14.25
CA LEU A 496 1.76 8.32 -14.76
C LEU A 496 2.56 9.51 -14.19
N ILE A 497 1.89 10.48 -13.54
CA ILE A 497 2.49 11.69 -12.96
C ILE A 497 2.29 11.73 -11.42
N ASP A 498 1.64 10.73 -10.83
CA ASP A 498 1.47 10.63 -9.38
C ASP A 498 2.82 10.71 -8.64
N GLN A 499 2.83 11.19 -7.39
CA GLN A 499 4.04 11.28 -6.57
C GLN A 499 4.51 9.90 -6.11
N ASP A 500 3.58 8.97 -5.87
CA ASP A 500 3.92 7.60 -5.53
C ASP A 500 4.54 6.84 -6.71
N TYR A 501 5.53 6.00 -6.42
CA TYR A 501 6.16 5.14 -7.41
C TYR A 501 5.26 3.99 -7.84
N TYR A 502 4.50 3.37 -6.92
CA TYR A 502 3.68 2.20 -7.23
C TYR A 502 2.48 2.56 -8.11
N ALA A 503 1.73 3.62 -7.77
CA ALA A 503 0.68 4.17 -8.63
C ALA A 503 1.18 4.49 -10.06
N ARG A 504 2.41 5.01 -10.19
CA ARG A 504 3.05 5.20 -11.51
C ARG A 504 3.36 3.88 -12.21
N VAL A 505 3.76 2.81 -11.51
CA VAL A 505 4.00 1.47 -12.10
C VAL A 505 2.68 0.90 -12.60
N GLU A 506 1.65 0.91 -11.76
CA GLU A 506 0.30 0.42 -12.06
C GLU A 506 -0.31 1.07 -13.30
N GLY A 507 -0.20 2.40 -13.41
CA GLY A 507 -0.64 3.13 -14.60
C GLY A 507 0.11 2.71 -15.88
N ARG A 508 1.40 2.35 -15.78
CA ARG A 508 2.16 1.82 -16.92
C ARG A 508 1.74 0.41 -17.30
N GLU A 509 1.45 -0.46 -16.32
CA GLU A 509 0.99 -1.82 -16.58
C GLU A 509 -0.38 -1.83 -17.28
N ILE A 510 -1.35 -1.04 -16.78
CA ILE A 510 -2.66 -0.91 -17.42
C ILE A 510 -2.54 -0.37 -18.85
N ILE A 511 -1.76 0.69 -19.09
CA ILE A 511 -1.60 1.24 -20.46
C ILE A 511 -0.87 0.24 -21.37
N SER A 512 0.12 -0.50 -20.85
CA SER A 512 0.82 -1.56 -21.59
C SER A 512 -0.16 -2.64 -22.05
N ASN A 513 -0.99 -3.17 -21.16
CA ASN A 513 -1.92 -4.25 -21.50
C ASN A 513 -3.15 -3.77 -22.27
N LEU A 514 -3.63 -2.54 -22.03
CA LEU A 514 -4.60 -1.85 -22.89
C LEU A 514 -4.08 -1.70 -24.32
N SER A 515 -2.81 -1.34 -24.51
CA SER A 515 -2.24 -1.15 -25.85
C SER A 515 -2.13 -2.46 -26.64
N LYS A 516 -1.92 -3.60 -25.95
CA LYS A 516 -1.92 -4.94 -26.56
C LYS A 516 -3.33 -5.35 -26.99
N ALA A 517 -4.34 -5.14 -26.15
CA ALA A 517 -5.74 -5.48 -26.45
C ALA A 517 -6.41 -4.54 -27.47
N ALA A 518 -6.09 -3.24 -27.44
CA ALA A 518 -6.66 -2.26 -28.38
C ALA A 518 -5.92 -2.19 -29.72
N GLY A 519 -4.63 -2.53 -29.75
CA GLY A 519 -3.76 -2.42 -30.90
C GLY A 519 -3.30 -0.98 -31.22
N LEU A 520 -2.14 -0.88 -31.88
CA LEU A 520 -1.45 0.40 -32.14
C LEU A 520 -2.32 1.43 -32.87
N ALA A 521 -3.09 1.01 -33.87
CA ALA A 521 -3.89 1.91 -34.70
C ALA A 521 -4.99 2.62 -33.87
N THR A 522 -5.67 1.87 -32.98
CA THR A 522 -6.68 2.44 -32.10
C THR A 522 -6.04 3.39 -31.08
N MET A 523 -4.93 3.00 -30.43
CA MET A 523 -4.20 3.87 -29.50
C MET A 523 -3.77 5.19 -30.15
N ILE A 524 -3.17 5.14 -31.35
CA ILE A 524 -2.81 6.34 -32.12
C ILE A 524 -4.05 7.17 -32.44
N SER A 525 -5.15 6.55 -32.90
CA SER A 525 -6.35 7.28 -33.30
C SER A 525 -6.99 8.06 -32.14
N VAL A 526 -6.99 7.48 -30.94
CA VAL A 526 -7.57 8.06 -29.72
C VAL A 526 -6.71 9.20 -29.16
N MET A 527 -5.40 9.01 -29.06
CA MET A 527 -4.48 9.95 -28.39
C MET A 527 -3.94 11.07 -29.32
N ARG A 528 -4.20 10.97 -30.63
CA ARG A 528 -3.72 11.97 -31.61
C ARG A 528 -4.26 13.39 -31.39
N PRO A 529 -5.52 13.63 -31.01
CA PRO A 529 -6.02 14.98 -30.69
C PRO A 529 -5.34 15.62 -29.47
N ASP A 530 -4.86 14.80 -28.55
CA ASP A 530 -4.25 15.25 -27.30
C ASP A 530 -2.79 15.75 -27.49
N ILE A 531 -2.15 15.38 -28.61
CA ILE A 531 -0.77 15.74 -28.95
C ILE A 531 -0.56 17.24 -29.18
N ASP A 532 -1.52 17.92 -29.82
CA ASP A 532 -1.50 19.36 -30.07
C ASP A 532 -2.53 20.15 -29.26
N HIS A 533 -3.09 19.53 -28.23
CA HIS A 533 -3.93 20.19 -27.23
C HIS A 533 -3.23 21.40 -26.60
N VAL A 534 -3.98 22.46 -26.27
CA VAL A 534 -3.41 23.72 -25.79
C VAL A 534 -2.71 23.54 -24.43
N ASP A 535 -3.36 22.79 -23.53
CA ASP A 535 -2.82 22.49 -22.21
C ASP A 535 -1.50 21.71 -22.29
N GLU A 536 -0.55 22.05 -21.42
CA GLU A 536 0.70 21.31 -21.26
C GLU A 536 0.53 20.07 -20.37
N TYR A 537 -0.42 20.05 -19.43
CA TYR A 537 -0.65 18.88 -18.58
C TYR A 537 -1.06 17.65 -19.39
N VAL A 538 -2.12 17.78 -20.22
CA VAL A 538 -2.58 16.73 -21.15
C VAL A 538 -1.44 16.28 -22.07
N ARG A 539 -0.76 17.21 -22.74
CA ARG A 539 0.39 16.84 -23.62
C ARG A 539 1.52 16.12 -22.87
N ASN A 540 1.67 16.34 -21.57
CA ASN A 540 2.68 15.69 -20.74
C ASN A 540 2.25 14.29 -20.27
N THR A 541 0.96 14.06 -19.95
CA THR A 541 0.44 12.72 -19.66
C THR A 541 0.44 11.86 -20.92
N THR A 542 -0.10 12.38 -22.03
CA THR A 542 -0.15 11.72 -23.33
C THR A 542 1.24 11.35 -23.84
N ALA A 543 2.25 12.21 -23.63
CA ALA A 543 3.64 11.89 -24.00
C ALA A 543 4.22 10.71 -23.20
N ARG A 544 3.89 10.59 -21.91
CA ARG A 544 4.28 9.45 -21.07
C ARG A 544 3.53 8.18 -21.50
N ALA A 545 2.23 8.29 -21.75
CA ALA A 545 1.41 7.17 -22.20
C ALA A 545 1.90 6.62 -23.56
N PHE A 546 2.26 7.46 -24.52
CA PHE A 546 2.87 7.00 -25.78
C PHE A 546 4.22 6.30 -25.59
N ALA A 547 5.02 6.68 -24.60
CA ALA A 547 6.26 5.96 -24.29
C ALA A 547 5.98 4.57 -23.70
N VAL A 548 4.92 4.41 -22.91
CA VAL A 548 4.43 3.09 -22.44
C VAL A 548 3.90 2.24 -23.61
N VAL A 549 3.14 2.85 -24.53
CA VAL A 549 2.70 2.16 -25.75
C VAL A 549 3.90 1.71 -26.60
N ALA A 550 4.95 2.53 -26.69
CA ALA A 550 6.21 2.16 -27.36
C ALA A 550 6.95 1.01 -26.66
N SER A 551 6.93 0.92 -25.33
CA SER A 551 7.53 -0.20 -24.60
C SER A 551 6.72 -1.50 -24.76
N ALA A 552 5.40 -1.39 -24.90
CA ALA A 552 4.50 -2.54 -24.98
C ALA A 552 4.38 -3.15 -26.40
N LEU A 553 4.37 -2.31 -27.44
CA LEU A 553 4.20 -2.71 -28.84
C LEU A 553 5.50 -2.62 -29.66
N GLY A 554 6.60 -2.16 -29.05
CA GLY A 554 7.90 -1.98 -29.66
C GLY A 554 8.08 -0.62 -30.35
N ILE A 555 9.24 -0.01 -30.10
CA ILE A 555 9.64 1.28 -30.70
C ILE A 555 9.49 1.29 -32.25
N PRO A 556 9.89 0.25 -33.02
CA PRO A 556 9.83 0.28 -34.48
C PRO A 556 8.44 0.56 -35.06
N ALA A 557 7.38 0.09 -34.41
CA ALA A 557 6.01 0.26 -34.86
C ALA A 557 5.53 1.72 -34.70
N LEU A 558 6.02 2.43 -33.67
CA LEU A 558 5.68 3.83 -33.41
C LEU A 558 6.58 4.83 -34.18
N LEU A 559 7.76 4.41 -34.68
CA LEU A 559 8.69 5.31 -35.39
C LEU A 559 8.08 6.12 -36.55
N PRO A 560 7.25 5.56 -37.47
CA PRO A 560 6.66 6.35 -38.56
C PRO A 560 5.72 7.45 -38.04
N PHE A 561 5.00 7.18 -36.95
CA PHE A 561 4.14 8.15 -36.28
C PHE A 561 4.96 9.26 -35.63
N LEU A 562 6.02 8.91 -34.89
CA LEU A 562 6.92 9.88 -34.28
C LEU A 562 7.57 10.78 -35.33
N GLN A 563 8.04 10.22 -36.46
CA GLN A 563 8.61 11.02 -37.55
C GLN A 563 7.60 12.02 -38.14
N ALA A 564 6.33 11.64 -38.27
CA ALA A 564 5.28 12.54 -38.73
C ALA A 564 4.93 13.64 -37.70
N VAL A 565 4.91 13.31 -36.41
CA VAL A 565 4.59 14.26 -35.31
C VAL A 565 5.76 15.24 -35.07
N CYS A 566 6.98 14.74 -34.93
CA CYS A 566 8.18 15.55 -34.72
C CYS A 566 8.47 16.51 -35.87
N ARG A 567 8.10 16.15 -37.11
CA ARG A 567 8.25 17.00 -38.31
C ARG A 567 6.96 17.74 -38.70
N SER A 568 5.96 17.78 -37.81
CA SER A 568 4.67 18.42 -38.08
C SER A 568 4.80 19.94 -38.28
N LYS A 569 4.35 20.42 -39.45
CA LYS A 569 4.26 21.86 -39.76
C LYS A 569 2.98 22.52 -39.23
N LYS A 570 2.02 21.74 -38.71
CA LYS A 570 0.70 22.27 -38.29
C LYS A 570 0.76 23.07 -36.99
N SER A 571 1.46 22.54 -35.99
CA SER A 571 1.53 23.09 -34.64
C SER A 571 2.91 22.81 -34.04
N TRP A 572 3.49 23.79 -33.34
CA TRP A 572 4.74 23.58 -32.60
C TRP A 572 4.50 22.72 -31.35
N GLN A 573 3.27 22.72 -30.82
CA GLN A 573 2.81 21.85 -29.75
C GLN A 573 2.96 20.37 -30.14
N ALA A 574 2.56 19.98 -31.35
CA ALA A 574 2.77 18.61 -31.83
C ALA A 574 4.25 18.23 -31.86
N ARG A 575 5.12 19.09 -32.40
CA ARG A 575 6.57 18.84 -32.43
C ARG A 575 7.13 18.69 -31.01
N HIS A 576 6.78 19.60 -30.11
CA HIS A 576 7.16 19.56 -28.70
C HIS A 576 6.73 18.26 -28.00
N THR A 577 5.48 17.83 -28.19
CA THR A 577 4.96 16.57 -27.62
C THR A 577 5.64 15.35 -28.24
N GLY A 578 5.85 15.33 -29.56
CA GLY A 578 6.59 14.27 -30.25
C GLY A 578 8.01 14.08 -29.69
N VAL A 579 8.73 15.19 -29.49
CA VAL A 579 10.06 15.16 -28.87
C VAL A 579 9.97 14.74 -27.39
N LYS A 580 8.93 15.15 -26.62
CA LYS A 580 8.69 14.62 -25.26
C LYS A 580 8.47 13.10 -25.26
N ILE A 581 7.79 12.51 -26.26
CA ILE A 581 7.65 11.06 -26.36
C ILE A 581 9.04 10.41 -26.54
N VAL A 582 9.85 10.94 -27.46
CA VAL A 582 11.24 10.48 -27.67
C VAL A 582 12.12 10.67 -26.43
N GLN A 583 11.84 11.65 -25.57
CA GLN A 583 12.50 11.81 -24.27
C GLN A 583 12.04 10.74 -23.24
N GLN A 584 10.77 10.38 -23.19
CA GLN A 584 10.25 9.42 -22.21
C GLN A 584 10.57 7.96 -22.57
N ILE A 585 10.73 7.63 -23.86
CA ILE A 585 11.13 6.29 -24.32
C ILE A 585 12.43 5.77 -23.65
N PRO A 586 13.58 6.47 -23.70
CA PRO A 586 14.82 6.02 -23.04
C PRO A 586 14.71 6.02 -21.51
N ILE A 587 13.92 6.92 -20.91
CA ILE A 587 13.69 6.94 -19.46
C ILE A 587 12.95 5.67 -19.00
N LEU A 588 12.08 5.10 -19.84
CA LEU A 588 11.34 3.88 -19.54
C LEU A 588 12.07 2.59 -19.97
N MET A 589 12.76 2.62 -21.11
CA MET A 589 13.41 1.45 -21.73
C MET A 589 14.88 1.25 -21.32
N GLY A 590 15.55 2.30 -20.83
CA GLY A 590 16.99 2.29 -20.55
C GLY A 590 17.81 1.88 -21.79
N CYS A 591 18.78 0.99 -21.58
CA CYS A 591 19.71 0.51 -22.60
C CYS A 591 19.05 -0.20 -23.80
N ALA A 592 17.79 -0.64 -23.70
CA ALA A 592 17.08 -1.30 -24.79
C ALA A 592 16.78 -0.37 -26.00
N VAL A 593 17.11 0.92 -25.92
CA VAL A 593 16.97 1.87 -27.05
C VAL A 593 18.06 1.71 -28.11
N LEU A 594 19.22 1.14 -27.79
CA LEU A 594 20.40 1.04 -28.68
C LEU A 594 20.10 0.63 -30.13
N PRO A 595 19.32 -0.43 -30.44
CA PRO A 595 19.04 -0.85 -31.82
C PRO A 595 18.20 0.13 -32.64
N HIS A 596 17.61 1.13 -31.99
CA HIS A 596 16.71 2.11 -32.60
C HIS A 596 17.19 3.54 -32.42
N LEU A 597 18.34 3.73 -31.74
CA LEU A 597 18.91 5.02 -31.37
C LEU A 597 19.03 5.94 -32.57
N LYS A 598 19.77 5.56 -33.62
CA LYS A 598 19.93 6.35 -34.86
C LYS A 598 18.59 6.86 -35.41
N ARG A 599 17.58 6.01 -35.54
CA ARG A 599 16.26 6.40 -36.08
C ARG A 599 15.47 7.35 -35.17
N LEU A 600 15.68 7.29 -33.86
CA LEU A 600 15.12 8.25 -32.89
C LEU A 600 15.87 9.58 -32.92
N VAL A 601 17.19 9.54 -33.07
CA VAL A 601 18.05 10.72 -33.22
C VAL A 601 17.72 11.47 -34.52
N ASP A 602 17.61 10.77 -35.66
CA ASP A 602 17.15 11.29 -36.97
C ASP A 602 15.76 11.94 -36.90
N CYS A 603 14.91 11.48 -35.98
CA CYS A 603 13.56 11.99 -35.79
C CYS A 603 13.56 13.37 -35.13
N ILE A 604 14.49 13.62 -34.20
CA ILE A 604 14.54 14.83 -33.37
C ILE A 604 15.61 15.84 -33.80
N GLY A 605 16.67 15.43 -34.51
CA GLY A 605 17.78 16.30 -34.92
C GLY A 605 17.39 17.64 -35.56
N PRO A 606 16.45 17.67 -36.53
CA PRO A 606 15.98 18.93 -37.13
C PRO A 606 15.39 19.92 -36.13
N ASN A 607 14.82 19.44 -35.02
CA ASN A 607 14.12 20.26 -34.02
C ASN A 607 15.07 21.02 -33.08
N LEU A 608 16.39 20.74 -33.12
CA LEU A 608 17.40 21.57 -32.47
C LEU A 608 17.50 22.98 -33.06
N ASN A 609 17.14 23.14 -34.33
CA ASN A 609 17.16 24.42 -35.06
C ASN A 609 15.75 25.03 -35.23
N ASP A 610 14.73 24.52 -34.50
CA ASP A 610 13.38 25.07 -34.51
C ASP A 610 13.37 26.53 -34.03
N GLU A 611 12.52 27.37 -34.60
CA GLU A 611 12.32 28.77 -34.18
C GLU A 611 11.89 28.86 -32.71
N GLN A 612 11.08 27.91 -32.24
CA GLN A 612 10.51 27.93 -30.91
C GLN A 612 11.47 27.38 -29.85
N THR A 613 11.89 28.25 -28.92
CA THR A 613 12.86 27.91 -27.85
C THR A 613 12.42 26.71 -27.02
N LYS A 614 11.13 26.57 -26.71
CA LYS A 614 10.60 25.41 -25.97
C LYS A 614 10.87 24.07 -26.67
N VAL A 615 10.78 24.04 -28.01
CA VAL A 615 11.07 22.83 -28.80
C VAL A 615 12.56 22.52 -28.76
N ARG A 616 13.42 23.54 -28.96
CA ARG A 616 14.89 23.37 -28.87
C ARG A 616 15.33 22.82 -27.51
N THR A 617 14.83 23.37 -26.40
CA THR A 617 15.18 22.94 -25.04
C THR A 617 14.72 21.51 -24.75
N VAL A 618 13.51 21.11 -25.16
CA VAL A 618 13.07 19.72 -24.98
C VAL A 618 13.85 18.77 -25.89
N THR A 619 14.26 19.21 -27.08
CA THR A 619 15.09 18.40 -28.00
C THR A 619 16.47 18.11 -27.42
N SER A 620 17.15 19.10 -26.84
CA SER A 620 18.43 18.85 -26.16
C SER A 620 18.25 17.99 -24.90
N LEU A 621 17.18 18.16 -24.12
CA LEU A 621 16.86 17.25 -23.00
C LEU A 621 16.51 15.82 -23.44
N ALA A 622 15.93 15.63 -24.63
CA ALA A 622 15.67 14.31 -25.22
C ALA A 622 16.97 13.63 -25.66
N ILE A 623 17.89 14.37 -26.29
CA ILE A 623 19.23 13.87 -26.64
C ILE A 623 20.02 13.51 -25.38
N ALA A 624 19.96 14.32 -24.32
CA ALA A 624 20.58 14.00 -23.03
C ALA A 624 20.07 12.65 -22.49
N ALA A 625 18.76 12.40 -22.51
CA ALA A 625 18.16 11.14 -22.06
C ALA A 625 18.52 9.95 -22.96
N LEU A 626 18.63 10.15 -24.29
CA LEU A 626 19.10 9.12 -25.22
C LEU A 626 20.57 8.76 -24.99
N ALA A 627 21.44 9.75 -24.77
CA ALA A 627 22.85 9.53 -24.49
C ALA A 627 23.08 8.87 -23.12
N GLU A 628 22.37 9.34 -22.08
CA GLU A 628 22.33 8.73 -20.73
C GLU A 628 21.94 7.25 -20.78
N ALA A 629 20.91 6.90 -21.56
CA ALA A 629 20.46 5.52 -21.72
C ALA A 629 21.36 4.65 -22.61
N SER A 630 22.22 5.24 -23.44
CA SER A 630 23.09 4.51 -24.39
C SER A 630 24.50 4.27 -23.86
N ASN A 631 24.96 5.11 -22.92
CA ASN A 631 26.28 5.05 -22.27
C ASN A 631 26.67 3.60 -21.86
N PRO A 632 27.83 3.06 -22.30
CA PRO A 632 28.94 3.73 -23.00
C PRO A 632 28.88 3.65 -24.55
N TYR A 633 27.84 3.06 -25.14
CA TYR A 633 27.78 2.81 -26.58
C TYR A 633 26.95 3.85 -27.36
N GLY A 634 27.08 3.84 -28.69
CA GLY A 634 26.14 4.52 -29.59
C GLY A 634 26.56 5.91 -30.09
N ILE A 635 27.82 6.33 -29.89
CA ILE A 635 28.34 7.62 -30.38
C ILE A 635 28.10 7.86 -31.88
N GLU A 636 28.23 6.82 -32.72
CA GLU A 636 27.96 6.84 -34.16
C GLU A 636 26.53 7.33 -34.51
N SER A 637 25.57 7.17 -33.61
CA SER A 637 24.19 7.63 -33.82
C SER A 637 24.02 9.13 -33.58
N PHE A 638 24.99 9.81 -32.95
CA PHE A 638 24.91 11.23 -32.58
C PHE A 638 25.72 12.16 -33.50
N ASP A 639 26.54 11.63 -34.41
CA ASP A 639 27.46 12.40 -35.27
C ASP A 639 26.78 13.58 -36.00
N ASP A 640 25.67 13.29 -36.72
CA ASP A 640 24.83 14.27 -37.43
C ASP A 640 24.31 15.43 -36.54
N ILE A 641 24.30 15.24 -35.22
CA ILE A 641 23.79 16.17 -34.22
C ILE A 641 24.89 16.97 -33.51
N LEU A 642 26.15 16.52 -33.50
CA LEU A 642 27.23 17.16 -32.73
C LEU A 642 27.41 18.63 -33.10
N ASN A 643 27.52 18.95 -34.39
CA ASN A 643 27.72 20.33 -34.85
C ASN A 643 26.53 21.27 -34.50
N PRO A 644 25.25 20.89 -34.76
CA PRO A 644 24.09 21.61 -34.24
C PRO A 644 24.11 21.85 -32.71
N LEU A 645 24.50 20.85 -31.90
CA LEU A 645 24.58 21.01 -30.44
C LEU A 645 25.65 22.02 -30.02
N TRP A 646 26.87 21.93 -30.57
CA TRP A 646 27.97 22.84 -30.22
C TRP A 646 27.68 24.28 -30.66
N THR A 647 27.16 24.45 -31.87
CA THR A 647 26.71 25.74 -32.37
C THR A 647 25.57 26.29 -31.51
N GLY A 648 24.66 25.43 -31.03
CA GLY A 648 23.61 25.76 -30.08
C GLY A 648 24.13 26.22 -28.72
N ALA A 649 25.05 25.47 -28.10
CA ALA A 649 25.66 25.80 -26.82
C ALA A 649 26.41 27.14 -26.84
N ARG A 650 27.09 27.47 -27.95
CA ARG A 650 27.76 28.78 -28.09
C ARG A 650 26.76 29.94 -28.26
N LYS A 651 25.65 29.74 -28.98
CA LYS A 651 24.66 30.78 -29.30
C LYS A 651 23.61 31.03 -28.22
N GLN A 652 23.11 30.00 -27.55
CA GLN A 652 22.01 30.11 -26.58
C GLN A 652 22.51 30.60 -25.20
N ARG A 653 21.63 31.16 -24.38
CA ARG A 653 21.89 31.60 -22.98
C ARG A 653 20.71 31.25 -22.07
N GLY A 654 20.92 31.29 -20.75
CA GLY A 654 19.89 30.98 -19.74
C GLY A 654 19.36 29.55 -19.84
N LYS A 655 18.07 29.33 -19.50
CA LYS A 655 17.43 28.00 -19.52
C LYS A 655 17.40 27.31 -20.90
N GLY A 656 17.63 28.06 -21.98
CA GLY A 656 17.91 27.46 -23.29
C GLY A 656 19.23 26.69 -23.29
N LEU A 657 20.28 27.32 -22.78
CA LEU A 657 21.65 26.79 -22.72
C LEU A 657 21.78 25.57 -21.79
N SER A 658 21.08 25.53 -20.65
CA SER A 658 21.17 24.39 -19.71
C SER A 658 20.74 23.07 -20.35
N GLY A 659 19.72 23.07 -21.22
CA GLY A 659 19.35 21.88 -21.99
C GLY A 659 20.47 21.41 -22.93
N PHE A 660 21.12 22.34 -23.65
CA PHE A 660 22.25 22.02 -24.53
C PHE A 660 23.45 21.52 -23.75
N LEU A 661 23.88 22.21 -22.68
CA LEU A 661 24.97 21.78 -21.81
C LEU A 661 24.71 20.40 -21.20
N LYS A 662 23.46 20.08 -20.82
CA LYS A 662 23.12 18.73 -20.35
C LYS A 662 23.31 17.70 -21.46
N ALA A 663 22.76 17.91 -22.66
CA ALA A 663 22.93 16.98 -23.79
C ALA A 663 24.40 16.69 -24.06
N VAL A 664 25.18 17.78 -24.09
CA VAL A 664 26.63 17.82 -24.21
C VAL A 664 27.33 16.94 -23.17
N GLY A 665 27.10 17.15 -21.87
CA GLY A 665 27.79 16.40 -20.82
C GLY A 665 27.50 14.91 -20.83
N TYR A 666 26.31 14.50 -21.29
CA TYR A 666 25.99 13.08 -21.47
C TYR A 666 26.58 12.46 -22.74
N ILE A 667 27.02 13.25 -23.72
CA ILE A 667 27.66 12.74 -24.95
C ILE A 667 29.18 12.59 -24.78
N ILE A 668 29.85 13.48 -24.02
CA ILE A 668 31.32 13.44 -23.86
C ILE A 668 31.84 12.05 -23.39
N PRO A 669 31.21 11.35 -22.42
CA PRO A 669 31.65 10.01 -22.01
C PRO A 669 31.47 8.88 -23.04
N LEU A 670 30.78 9.13 -24.16
CA LEU A 670 30.64 8.18 -25.27
C LEU A 670 31.68 8.43 -26.37
N MET A 671 32.48 9.50 -26.28
CA MET A 671 33.49 9.87 -27.28
C MET A 671 34.84 9.21 -26.99
N ASP A 672 35.62 8.94 -28.04
CA ASP A 672 37.04 8.58 -27.92
C ASP A 672 37.85 9.71 -27.28
N GLU A 673 38.96 9.36 -26.62
CA GLU A 673 39.77 10.27 -25.78
C GLU A 673 40.18 11.59 -26.48
N ASP A 674 40.62 11.53 -27.73
CA ASP A 674 41.04 12.70 -28.53
C ASP A 674 39.87 13.68 -28.77
N TYR A 675 38.71 13.15 -29.14
CA TYR A 675 37.49 13.95 -29.36
C TYR A 675 36.95 14.48 -28.03
N ALA A 676 36.94 13.66 -26.98
CA ALA A 676 36.53 14.06 -25.64
C ALA A 676 37.36 15.23 -25.10
N ASN A 677 38.69 15.21 -25.28
CA ASN A 677 39.58 16.31 -24.90
C ASN A 677 39.30 17.58 -25.71
N TYR A 678 39.25 17.47 -27.04
CA TYR A 678 38.97 18.61 -27.94
C TYR A 678 37.65 19.29 -27.58
N TYR A 679 36.57 18.54 -27.40
CA TYR A 679 35.28 19.11 -27.04
C TYR A 679 35.26 19.64 -25.60
N THR A 680 35.79 18.91 -24.62
CA THR A 680 35.81 19.36 -23.21
C THR A 680 36.49 20.72 -23.06
N SER A 681 37.63 20.95 -23.73
CA SER A 681 38.33 22.24 -23.66
C SER A 681 37.45 23.44 -24.04
N GLN A 682 36.66 23.30 -25.12
CA GLN A 682 35.77 24.36 -25.62
C GLN A 682 34.54 24.59 -24.74
N ILE A 683 34.12 23.55 -24.02
CA ILE A 683 32.93 23.58 -23.16
C ILE A 683 33.30 24.15 -21.81
N MET A 684 34.51 23.88 -21.33
CA MET A 684 34.98 24.38 -20.05
C MET A 684 34.95 25.91 -20.00
N GLU A 685 35.36 26.61 -21.07
CA GLU A 685 35.19 28.07 -21.19
C GLU A 685 33.74 28.55 -20.98
N ILE A 686 32.76 27.76 -21.43
CA ILE A 686 31.34 28.04 -21.23
C ILE A 686 30.93 27.70 -19.79
N LEU A 687 31.37 26.56 -19.25
CA LEU A 687 31.04 26.13 -17.89
C LEU A 687 31.56 27.13 -16.84
N LEU A 688 32.84 27.50 -16.90
CA LEU A 688 33.47 28.46 -15.97
C LEU A 688 32.70 29.80 -15.93
N ARG A 689 32.27 30.30 -17.09
CA ARG A 689 31.41 31.50 -17.16
C ARG A 689 30.06 31.30 -16.44
N GLU A 690 29.46 30.13 -16.55
CA GLU A 690 28.16 29.82 -15.93
C GLU A 690 28.27 29.33 -14.47
N PHE A 691 29.47 29.11 -13.90
CA PHE A 691 29.66 28.79 -12.47
C PHE A 691 29.08 29.88 -11.55
N ALA A 692 29.20 31.14 -11.97
CA ALA A 692 28.65 32.31 -11.27
C ALA A 692 27.12 32.50 -11.47
N SER A 693 26.46 31.64 -12.25
CA SER A 693 25.03 31.78 -12.54
C SER A 693 24.17 31.67 -11.26
N PRO A 694 23.17 32.54 -11.06
CA PRO A 694 22.27 32.46 -9.92
C PRO A 694 21.21 31.35 -10.04
N ASP A 695 20.99 30.79 -11.25
CA ASP A 695 19.96 29.79 -11.53
C ASP A 695 20.36 28.40 -11.02
N GLU A 696 19.54 27.82 -10.15
CA GLU A 696 19.75 26.47 -9.62
C GLU A 696 19.68 25.37 -10.68
N GLU A 697 18.82 25.50 -11.70
CA GLU A 697 18.75 24.50 -12.77
C GLU A 697 20.05 24.50 -13.57
N MET A 698 20.60 25.69 -13.86
CA MET A 698 21.91 25.83 -14.48
C MET A 698 23.01 25.22 -13.62
N LYS A 699 23.07 25.53 -12.32
CA LYS A 699 24.08 24.94 -11.40
C LYS A 699 24.05 23.42 -11.38
N LYS A 700 22.85 22.81 -11.33
CA LYS A 700 22.67 21.35 -11.33
C LYS A 700 23.20 20.73 -12.62
N VAL A 701 22.92 21.34 -13.78
CA VAL A 701 23.49 20.91 -15.07
C VAL A 701 25.00 21.08 -15.07
N VAL A 702 25.51 22.26 -14.75
CA VAL A 702 26.94 22.60 -14.77
C VAL A 702 27.74 21.65 -13.88
N LEU A 703 27.31 21.39 -12.64
CA LEU A 703 27.94 20.40 -11.76
C LEU A 703 27.95 19.00 -12.38
N LYS A 704 26.81 18.56 -12.96
CA LYS A 704 26.75 17.22 -13.56
C LYS A 704 27.67 17.10 -14.78
N VAL A 705 27.74 18.12 -15.63
CA VAL A 705 28.64 18.17 -16.79
C VAL A 705 30.10 18.17 -16.33
N VAL A 706 30.47 18.94 -15.29
CA VAL A 706 31.82 18.92 -14.71
C VAL A 706 32.17 17.52 -14.19
N SER A 707 31.24 16.82 -13.51
CA SER A 707 31.46 15.43 -13.08
C SER A 707 31.70 14.48 -14.27
N GLN A 708 30.96 14.66 -15.36
CA GLN A 708 31.08 13.84 -16.57
C GLN A 708 32.40 14.11 -17.32
N CYS A 709 32.81 15.38 -17.44
CA CYS A 709 34.11 15.75 -17.99
C CYS A 709 35.27 15.24 -17.13
N ALA A 710 35.13 15.26 -15.79
CA ALA A 710 36.13 14.69 -14.89
C ALA A 710 36.22 13.17 -15.01
N ALA A 711 35.12 12.46 -15.27
CA ALA A 711 35.13 11.01 -15.44
C ALA A 711 35.88 10.56 -16.72
N THR A 712 35.90 11.36 -17.79
CA THR A 712 36.52 10.96 -19.07
C THR A 712 38.04 10.91 -19.05
N ASP A 713 38.62 9.97 -19.80
CA ASP A 713 40.06 9.71 -19.81
C ASP A 713 40.89 10.74 -20.61
N GLY A 714 40.28 11.41 -21.60
CA GLY A 714 40.91 12.50 -22.35
C GLY A 714 41.20 13.77 -21.54
N VAL A 715 40.70 13.89 -20.31
CA VAL A 715 40.89 15.09 -19.46
C VAL A 715 42.01 14.86 -18.46
N THR A 716 43.11 15.61 -18.59
CA THR A 716 44.28 15.48 -17.71
C THR A 716 44.04 16.11 -16.34
N ALA A 717 44.60 15.49 -15.29
CA ALA A 717 44.53 16.01 -13.93
C ALA A 717 45.14 17.43 -13.79
N GLY A 718 46.21 17.72 -14.53
CA GLY A 718 46.84 19.05 -14.55
C GLY A 718 45.89 20.15 -15.07
N TYR A 719 45.15 19.86 -16.15
CA TYR A 719 44.17 20.81 -16.70
C TYR A 719 43.06 21.17 -15.70
N LEU A 720 42.57 20.18 -14.94
CA LEU A 720 41.58 20.41 -13.89
C LEU A 720 42.13 21.27 -12.75
N LYS A 721 43.38 21.00 -12.30
CA LYS A 721 44.05 21.76 -11.23
C LYS A 721 44.20 23.24 -11.58
N GLU A 722 44.65 23.55 -12.79
CA GLU A 722 44.94 24.94 -13.21
C GLU A 722 43.68 25.74 -13.57
N ASN A 723 42.68 25.12 -14.21
CA ASN A 723 41.57 25.88 -14.81
C ASN A 723 40.22 25.70 -14.12
N VAL A 724 40.00 24.65 -13.32
CA VAL A 724 38.65 24.28 -12.84
C VAL A 724 38.52 24.32 -11.32
N LEU A 725 39.49 23.81 -10.56
CA LEU A 725 39.35 23.65 -9.11
C LEU A 725 39.06 24.95 -8.37
N ASP A 726 39.87 25.99 -8.60
CA ASP A 726 39.80 27.20 -7.78
C ASP A 726 38.49 27.99 -8.01
N GLU A 727 37.97 28.00 -9.23
CA GLU A 727 36.64 28.58 -9.53
C GLU A 727 35.50 27.67 -9.04
N PHE A 728 35.66 26.35 -9.10
CA PHE A 728 34.69 25.39 -8.56
C PHE A 728 34.51 25.55 -7.05
N PHE A 729 35.60 25.55 -6.26
CA PHE A 729 35.53 25.73 -4.81
C PHE A 729 34.98 27.12 -4.45
N LYS A 730 35.42 28.18 -5.14
CA LYS A 730 34.91 29.55 -4.91
C LYS A 730 33.41 29.70 -5.18
N SER A 731 32.84 28.97 -6.14
CA SER A 731 31.44 29.14 -6.57
C SER A 731 30.45 28.15 -5.94
N PHE A 732 30.87 26.91 -5.70
CA PHE A 732 29.99 25.84 -5.22
C PHE A 732 30.19 25.47 -3.74
N TRP A 733 31.37 25.68 -3.16
CA TRP A 733 31.62 25.45 -1.73
C TRP A 733 31.26 26.70 -0.92
N VAL A 734 29.94 26.89 -0.74
CA VAL A 734 29.34 28.01 0.00
C VAL A 734 28.30 27.47 0.97
N ARG A 735 28.22 28.00 2.20
CA ARG A 735 27.26 27.58 3.26
C ARG A 735 25.82 27.39 2.76
N ARG A 736 25.35 28.21 1.80
CA ARG A 736 24.01 28.10 1.17
C ARG A 736 23.77 26.76 0.45
N MET A 737 24.79 26.19 -0.19
CA MET A 737 24.68 24.94 -0.95
C MET A 737 24.51 23.72 -0.04
N ALA A 738 25.00 23.78 1.20
CA ALA A 738 24.87 22.71 2.19
C ALA A 738 23.46 22.61 2.82
N LEU A 739 22.62 23.65 2.70
CA LEU A 739 21.27 23.67 3.27
C LEU A 739 20.24 22.90 2.42
N ASP A 740 20.38 22.90 1.09
CA ASP A 740 19.53 22.09 0.21
C ASP A 740 20.14 20.70 -0.01
N LYS A 741 19.44 19.66 0.45
CA LYS A 741 19.83 18.25 0.29
C LYS A 741 20.10 17.83 -1.17
N ARG A 742 19.45 18.46 -2.16
CA ARG A 742 19.66 18.15 -3.58
C ARG A 742 20.97 18.74 -4.10
N ASN A 743 21.18 20.03 -3.87
CA ASN A 743 22.44 20.73 -4.19
C ASN A 743 23.64 20.12 -3.43
N TYR A 744 23.48 19.86 -2.13
CA TYR A 744 24.43 19.16 -1.28
C TYR A 744 24.94 17.87 -1.93
N ARG A 745 24.02 16.96 -2.30
CA ARG A 745 24.39 15.66 -2.88
C ARG A 745 25.17 15.84 -4.18
N GLN A 746 24.70 16.71 -5.07
CA GLN A 746 25.35 16.96 -6.35
C GLN A 746 26.76 17.55 -6.18
N VAL A 747 26.99 18.46 -5.23
CA VAL A 747 28.32 19.03 -4.95
C VAL A 747 29.25 17.98 -4.36
N VAL A 748 28.78 17.17 -3.41
CA VAL A 748 29.57 16.07 -2.82
C VAL A 748 29.98 15.06 -3.89
N GLU A 749 29.03 14.55 -4.69
CA GLU A 749 29.31 13.60 -5.79
C GLU A 749 30.30 14.19 -6.81
N THR A 750 30.05 15.42 -7.28
CA THR A 750 30.95 16.09 -8.24
C THR A 750 32.36 16.30 -7.68
N THR A 751 32.50 16.59 -6.38
CA THR A 751 33.82 16.77 -5.74
C THR A 751 34.56 15.44 -5.59
N VAL A 752 33.85 14.33 -5.38
CA VAL A 752 34.42 12.96 -5.36
C VAL A 752 34.91 12.57 -6.75
N ASP A 753 34.10 12.79 -7.79
CA ASP A 753 34.44 12.44 -9.18
C ASP A 753 35.69 13.22 -9.66
N ILE A 754 35.78 14.52 -9.32
CA ILE A 754 36.99 15.32 -9.56
C ILE A 754 38.18 14.75 -8.76
N GLY A 755 37.98 14.41 -7.49
CA GLY A 755 39.03 13.86 -6.61
C GLY A 755 39.65 12.55 -7.13
N GLN A 756 38.87 11.71 -7.82
CA GLN A 756 39.37 10.47 -8.43
C GLN A 756 40.42 10.69 -9.53
N LYS A 757 40.36 11.79 -10.28
CA LYS A 757 41.42 12.15 -11.25
C LYS A 757 42.51 13.02 -10.65
N VAL A 758 42.15 13.95 -9.76
CA VAL A 758 43.02 15.04 -9.30
C VAL A 758 43.94 14.63 -8.14
N GLY A 759 43.54 13.63 -7.35
CA GLY A 759 44.24 13.17 -6.15
C GLY A 759 43.61 13.66 -4.84
N VAL A 760 43.92 12.95 -3.75
CA VAL A 760 43.29 13.16 -2.44
C VAL A 760 43.80 14.43 -1.76
N SER A 761 45.11 14.65 -1.75
CA SER A 761 45.72 15.77 -1.03
C SER A 761 45.21 17.12 -1.54
N GLU A 762 45.10 17.27 -2.86
CA GLU A 762 44.70 18.50 -3.55
C GLU A 762 43.27 18.95 -3.20
N ILE A 763 42.34 17.99 -3.05
CA ILE A 763 40.96 18.26 -2.67
C ILE A 763 40.83 18.48 -1.17
N ILE A 764 41.44 17.60 -0.36
CA ILE A 764 41.38 17.69 1.11
C ILE A 764 42.01 18.99 1.60
N GLU A 765 43.12 19.46 1.02
CA GLU A 765 43.77 20.72 1.39
C GLU A 765 42.86 21.95 1.23
N ARG A 766 41.99 21.97 0.20
CA ARG A 766 41.03 23.07 -0.04
C ARG A 766 39.81 23.02 0.88
N ILE A 767 39.45 21.86 1.45
CA ILE A 767 38.23 21.69 2.25
C ILE A 767 38.46 21.48 3.75
N VAL A 768 39.67 21.15 4.20
CA VAL A 768 39.95 20.87 5.63
C VAL A 768 39.60 22.04 6.56
N ASP A 769 39.78 23.28 6.14
CA ASP A 769 39.41 24.44 6.98
C ASP A 769 37.89 24.57 7.16
N ASN A 770 37.08 24.03 6.24
CA ASN A 770 35.62 24.00 6.35
C ASN A 770 35.13 23.08 7.49
N LEU A 771 35.95 22.15 7.97
CA LEU A 771 35.64 21.29 9.14
C LEU A 771 35.48 22.08 10.44
N LYS A 772 36.01 23.31 10.50
CA LYS A 772 35.92 24.23 11.63
C LYS A 772 35.01 25.43 11.37
N ASP A 773 34.24 25.44 10.28
CA ASP A 773 33.21 26.45 10.06
C ASP A 773 32.09 26.31 11.11
N GLU A 774 31.50 27.43 11.52
CA GLU A 774 30.41 27.49 12.51
C GLU A 774 29.17 26.69 12.07
N SER A 775 28.93 26.56 10.75
CA SER A 775 27.75 25.89 10.20
C SER A 775 27.89 24.36 10.18
N GLU A 776 27.13 23.68 11.03
CA GLU A 776 27.12 22.21 11.14
C GLU A 776 26.76 21.51 9.82
N ALA A 777 25.81 22.05 9.04
CA ALA A 777 25.46 21.51 7.72
C ALA A 777 26.65 21.56 6.73
N TYR A 778 27.49 22.60 6.83
CA TYR A 778 28.68 22.78 6.00
C TYR A 778 29.84 21.88 6.48
N ARG A 779 30.01 21.72 7.81
CA ARG A 779 30.90 20.68 8.38
C ARG A 779 30.49 19.28 7.89
N LYS A 780 29.21 18.95 7.95
CA LYS A 780 28.66 17.66 7.49
C LYS A 780 28.95 17.38 6.01
N MET A 781 28.74 18.37 5.13
CA MET A 781 29.06 18.29 3.70
C MET A 781 30.56 18.01 3.47
N THR A 782 31.40 18.65 4.27
CA THR A 782 32.86 18.48 4.24
C THR A 782 33.24 17.06 4.68
N VAL A 783 32.70 16.56 5.79
CA VAL A 783 32.98 15.21 6.30
C VAL A 783 32.47 14.12 5.35
N GLU A 784 31.28 14.27 4.74
CA GLU A 784 30.79 13.30 3.73
C GLU A 784 31.68 13.26 2.49
N THR A 785 32.20 14.42 2.06
CA THR A 785 33.12 14.49 0.92
C THR A 785 34.45 13.81 1.24
N ILE A 786 35.02 14.09 2.42
CA ILE A 786 36.25 13.46 2.90
C ILE A 786 36.05 11.95 3.06
N GLU A 787 34.93 11.50 3.62
CA GLU A 787 34.61 10.09 3.79
C GLU A 787 34.64 9.33 2.45
N LYS A 788 33.94 9.82 1.43
CA LYS A 788 33.90 9.18 0.11
C LYS A 788 35.23 9.24 -0.63
N ILE A 789 35.98 10.35 -0.54
CA ILE A 789 37.31 10.47 -1.16
C ILE A 789 38.31 9.51 -0.49
N VAL A 790 38.36 9.49 0.83
CA VAL A 790 39.30 8.64 1.58
C VAL A 790 38.93 7.16 1.48
N ALA A 791 37.64 6.82 1.42
CA ALA A 791 37.18 5.45 1.19
C ALA A 791 37.48 4.92 -0.22
N SER A 792 37.53 5.79 -1.24
CA SER A 792 37.79 5.39 -2.63
C SER A 792 39.28 5.39 -3.01
N LEU A 793 40.07 6.33 -2.49
CA LEU A 793 41.47 6.55 -2.89
C LEU A 793 42.49 6.26 -1.75
N GLY A 794 42.03 6.09 -0.51
CA GLY A 794 42.88 5.94 0.66
C GLY A 794 43.53 7.25 1.14
N ALA A 795 44.54 7.12 2.01
CA ALA A 795 45.24 8.25 2.63
C ALA A 795 46.76 8.31 2.32
N ALA A 796 47.23 7.57 1.32
CA ALA A 796 48.66 7.48 0.99
C ALA A 796 49.26 8.81 0.51
N ASP A 797 48.47 9.60 -0.24
CA ASP A 797 48.83 10.91 -0.81
C ASP A 797 48.84 12.05 0.24
N ILE A 798 48.32 11.82 1.44
CA ILE A 798 48.16 12.87 2.47
C ILE A 798 49.51 13.13 3.16
N GLY A 799 50.06 14.33 3.02
CA GLY A 799 51.26 14.78 3.74
C GLY A 799 51.02 15.03 5.24
N GLN A 800 52.08 14.97 6.06
CA GLN A 800 51.98 15.05 7.54
C GLN A 800 51.23 16.30 8.05
N ARG A 801 51.51 17.49 7.51
CA ARG A 801 50.80 18.72 7.91
C ARG A 801 49.31 18.68 7.57
N LEU A 802 48.93 18.00 6.48
CA LEU A 802 47.54 17.85 6.09
C LEU A 802 46.83 16.81 6.99
N GLU A 803 47.53 15.73 7.35
CA GLU A 803 47.07 14.75 8.35
C GLU A 803 46.77 15.40 9.71
N GLU A 804 47.69 16.21 10.25
CA GLU A 804 47.50 16.93 11.52
C GLU A 804 46.25 17.82 11.48
N ARG A 805 46.08 18.64 10.42
CA ARG A 805 44.90 19.50 10.25
C ARG A 805 43.61 18.70 10.04
N LEU A 806 43.69 17.58 9.33
CA LEU A 806 42.53 16.72 9.04
C LEU A 806 42.01 16.03 10.31
N VAL A 807 42.89 15.44 11.12
CA VAL A 807 42.51 14.78 12.37
C VAL A 807 41.96 15.79 13.39
N ASP A 808 42.58 16.96 13.51
CA ASP A 808 42.12 18.05 14.38
C ASP A 808 40.78 18.65 13.92
N GLY A 809 40.60 18.88 12.61
CA GLY A 809 39.32 19.31 12.02
C GLY A 809 38.20 18.27 12.21
N ILE A 810 38.49 16.99 12.04
CA ILE A 810 37.53 15.90 12.26
C ILE A 810 37.16 15.80 13.74
N LEU A 811 38.13 15.85 14.66
CA LEU A 811 37.89 15.88 16.11
C LEU A 811 36.99 17.06 16.52
N HIS A 812 37.25 18.26 15.99
CA HIS A 812 36.42 19.44 16.22
C HIS A 812 34.99 19.23 15.71
N SER A 813 34.83 18.80 14.46
CA SER A 813 33.52 18.51 13.85
C SER A 813 32.75 17.37 14.55
N PHE A 814 33.47 16.46 15.22
CA PHE A 814 32.89 15.37 16.01
C PHE A 814 32.45 15.82 17.40
N GLN A 815 33.16 16.77 18.01
CA GLN A 815 32.80 17.33 19.31
C GLN A 815 31.58 18.25 19.20
N GLU A 816 31.56 19.18 18.23
CA GLU A 816 30.51 20.20 18.03
C GLU A 816 29.29 19.71 17.22
N GLN A 817 28.74 18.55 17.54
CA GLN A 817 27.50 18.07 16.92
C GLN A 817 26.29 18.46 17.76
N SER A 818 25.23 18.96 17.12
CA SER A 818 23.91 19.15 17.73
C SER A 818 22.96 17.98 17.43
N VAL A 819 23.17 17.28 16.32
CA VAL A 819 22.44 16.08 15.92
C VAL A 819 23.42 14.96 15.60
N GLU A 820 23.24 13.77 16.17
CA GLU A 820 24.16 12.65 15.97
C GLU A 820 23.94 11.98 14.59
N ASP A 821 24.66 12.47 13.59
CA ASP A 821 24.64 11.92 12.24
C ASP A 821 25.62 10.75 12.05
N ILE A 822 25.14 9.69 11.39
CA ILE A 822 25.96 8.51 10.98
C ILE A 822 27.09 8.94 10.03
N VAL A 823 26.88 9.97 9.21
CA VAL A 823 27.87 10.51 8.27
C VAL A 823 29.15 10.95 8.99
N MET A 824 29.03 11.61 10.14
CA MET A 824 30.19 12.08 10.89
C MET A 824 30.98 10.92 11.50
N LEU A 825 30.27 9.91 12.01
CA LEU A 825 30.83 8.67 12.52
C LEU A 825 31.53 7.85 11.42
N ASN A 826 30.93 7.77 10.23
CA ASN A 826 31.53 7.15 9.05
C ASN A 826 32.82 7.87 8.65
N GLY A 827 32.79 9.20 8.51
CA GLY A 827 33.96 9.98 8.11
C GLY A 827 35.13 9.86 9.10
N PHE A 828 34.83 9.93 10.41
CA PHE A 828 35.84 9.72 11.45
C PHE A 828 36.47 8.32 11.34
N GLY A 829 35.63 7.27 11.29
CA GLY A 829 36.09 5.90 11.18
C GLY A 829 36.92 5.64 9.91
N SER A 830 36.46 6.14 8.76
CA SER A 830 37.14 5.98 7.47
C SER A 830 38.50 6.67 7.45
N VAL A 831 38.65 7.87 8.02
CA VAL A 831 39.95 8.55 8.09
C VAL A 831 40.91 7.86 9.06
N VAL A 832 40.46 7.43 10.24
CA VAL A 832 41.31 6.67 11.18
C VAL A 832 41.76 5.34 10.56
N ASN A 833 40.85 4.63 9.89
CA ASN A 833 41.16 3.36 9.22
C ASN A 833 42.10 3.53 8.01
N ALA A 834 41.97 4.61 7.24
CA ALA A 834 42.86 4.89 6.11
C ALA A 834 44.25 5.38 6.53
N LEU A 835 44.37 6.12 7.64
CA LEU A 835 45.67 6.50 8.21
C LEU A 835 46.38 5.33 8.89
N GLY A 836 45.63 4.37 9.45
CA GLY A 836 46.16 3.15 10.06
C GLY A 836 47.22 3.45 11.11
N THR A 837 48.43 2.89 10.95
CA THR A 837 49.54 3.09 11.88
C THR A 837 49.99 4.55 12.03
N ARG A 838 49.72 5.42 11.04
CA ARG A 838 50.02 6.86 11.14
C ARG A 838 49.16 7.55 12.21
N CYS A 839 48.00 7.00 12.55
CA CYS A 839 47.08 7.58 13.53
C CYS A 839 47.61 7.50 15.00
N LYS A 840 48.66 6.72 15.26
CA LYS A 840 49.21 6.46 16.61
C LYS A 840 49.37 7.70 17.53
N PRO A 841 49.98 8.84 17.13
CA PRO A 841 50.16 9.98 18.03
C PRO A 841 48.83 10.66 18.41
N TYR A 842 47.77 10.50 17.62
CA TYR A 842 46.46 11.10 17.87
C TYR A 842 45.53 10.20 18.70
N LEU A 843 45.78 8.88 18.75
CA LEU A 843 44.96 7.92 19.50
C LEU A 843 44.69 8.34 20.97
N PRO A 844 45.66 8.85 21.76
CA PRO A 844 45.38 9.28 23.13
C PRO A 844 44.33 10.41 23.21
N GLN A 845 44.36 11.37 22.27
CA GLN A 845 43.40 12.47 22.20
C GLN A 845 42.03 11.96 21.75
N ILE A 846 41.98 11.09 20.74
CA ILE A 846 40.75 10.45 20.25
C ILE A 846 40.06 9.67 21.38
N VAL A 847 40.82 8.83 22.10
CA VAL A 847 40.30 8.06 23.24
C VAL A 847 39.82 8.97 24.37
N SER A 848 40.53 10.06 24.67
CA SER A 848 40.09 11.05 25.66
C SER A 848 38.76 11.72 25.27
N THR A 849 38.56 12.05 23.98
CA THR A 849 37.30 12.60 23.46
C THR A 849 36.16 11.58 23.52
N ILE A 850 36.44 10.32 23.20
CA ILE A 850 35.48 9.21 23.29
C ILE A 850 35.02 9.00 24.74
N LEU A 851 35.95 8.93 25.69
CA LEU A 851 35.63 8.79 27.12
C LEU A 851 34.80 9.97 27.65
N TRP A 852 35.11 11.19 27.21
CA TRP A 852 34.31 12.37 27.55
C TRP A 852 32.88 12.31 26.96
N ARG A 853 32.73 11.83 25.71
CA ARG A 853 31.40 11.63 25.08
C ARG A 853 30.61 10.47 25.68
N LEU A 854 31.25 9.39 26.12
CA LEU A 854 30.61 8.29 26.88
C LEU A 854 30.01 8.74 28.21
N ASN A 855 30.52 9.83 28.79
CA ASN A 855 30.00 10.41 30.03
C ASN A 855 28.92 11.50 29.80
N ASN A 856 28.47 11.71 28.55
CA ASN A 856 27.47 12.73 28.22
C ASN A 856 26.06 12.30 28.71
N LYS A 857 25.23 13.27 29.08
CA LYS A 857 23.83 13.04 29.48
C LYS A 857 22.97 12.51 28.33
N SER A 858 23.29 12.86 27.09
CA SER A 858 22.54 12.38 25.91
C SER A 858 22.83 10.91 25.63
N ALA A 859 21.79 10.10 25.47
CA ALA A 859 21.89 8.69 25.09
C ALA A 859 22.52 8.52 23.70
N THR A 860 22.13 9.35 22.72
CA THR A 860 22.59 9.27 21.33
C THR A 860 24.09 9.58 21.19
N VAL A 861 24.61 10.55 21.93
CA VAL A 861 26.07 10.82 22.01
C VAL A 861 26.84 9.61 22.54
N ARG A 862 26.32 8.94 23.58
CA ARG A 862 26.96 7.75 24.18
C ARG A 862 26.94 6.56 23.23
N GLN A 863 25.85 6.36 22.50
CA GLN A 863 25.77 5.38 21.42
C GLN A 863 26.82 5.66 20.34
N GLN A 864 26.88 6.89 19.81
CA GLN A 864 27.82 7.25 18.75
C GLN A 864 29.30 7.10 19.21
N ALA A 865 29.59 7.39 20.48
CA ALA A 865 30.91 7.18 21.06
C ALA A 865 31.29 5.69 21.15
N ALA A 866 30.36 4.81 21.56
CA ALA A 866 30.56 3.37 21.56
C ALA A 866 30.70 2.81 20.12
N ASP A 867 29.84 3.24 19.20
CA ASP A 867 29.93 2.86 17.78
C ASP A 867 31.27 3.29 17.17
N LEU A 868 31.85 4.43 17.60
CA LEU A 868 33.18 4.86 17.16
C LEU A 868 34.29 3.92 17.68
N VAL A 869 34.23 3.48 18.94
CA VAL A 869 35.17 2.49 19.49
C VAL A 869 35.15 1.20 18.66
N SER A 870 33.95 0.74 18.26
CA SER A 870 33.81 -0.48 17.46
C SER A 870 34.55 -0.43 16.12
N ARG A 871 34.68 0.77 15.54
CA ARG A 871 35.33 1.03 14.24
C ARG A 871 36.84 1.22 14.34
N ILE A 872 37.33 1.85 15.41
CA ILE A 872 38.77 2.13 15.58
C ILE A 872 39.56 1.01 16.27
N ALA A 873 38.89 0.03 16.89
CA ALA A 873 39.53 -1.04 17.66
C ALA A 873 40.66 -1.76 16.89
N MET A 874 40.46 -2.05 15.60
CA MET A 874 41.47 -2.70 14.76
C MET A 874 42.72 -1.82 14.58
N VAL A 875 42.55 -0.51 14.36
CA VAL A 875 43.66 0.45 14.23
C VAL A 875 44.40 0.62 15.55
N MET A 876 43.71 0.64 16.69
CA MET A 876 44.35 0.71 18.00
C MET A 876 45.30 -0.48 18.25
N LYS A 877 44.93 -1.69 17.79
CA LYS A 877 45.82 -2.87 17.86
C LYS A 877 46.98 -2.80 16.87
N GLN A 878 46.76 -2.33 15.64
CA GLN A 878 47.84 -2.11 14.67
C GLN A 878 48.87 -1.09 15.17
N CYS A 879 48.43 -0.08 15.94
CA CYS A 879 49.30 0.88 16.60
C CYS A 879 50.00 0.34 17.87
N GLY A 880 49.62 -0.84 18.36
CA GLY A 880 50.17 -1.46 19.58
C GLY A 880 49.67 -0.84 20.90
N GLU A 881 48.54 -0.12 20.89
CA GLU A 881 48.03 0.61 22.06
C GLU A 881 47.07 -0.24 22.93
N ASP A 882 47.52 -1.43 23.31
CA ASP A 882 46.76 -2.40 24.11
C ASP A 882 46.30 -1.82 25.47
N VAL A 883 47.10 -0.92 26.06
CA VAL A 883 46.76 -0.25 27.34
C VAL A 883 45.57 0.70 27.18
N LEU A 884 45.42 1.37 26.04
CA LEU A 884 44.26 2.24 25.78
C LEU A 884 43.01 1.41 25.51
N MET A 885 43.13 0.27 24.82
CA MET A 885 42.00 -0.65 24.64
C MET A 885 41.55 -1.29 25.96
N GLY A 886 42.47 -1.68 26.85
CA GLY A 886 42.12 -2.18 28.18
C GLY A 886 41.35 -1.14 29.02
N LYS A 887 41.76 0.13 28.97
CA LYS A 887 41.02 1.24 29.61
C LYS A 887 39.61 1.41 29.03
N LEU A 888 39.45 1.37 27.70
CA LEU A 888 38.14 1.40 27.06
C LEU A 888 37.28 0.18 27.45
N GLY A 889 37.87 -1.01 27.52
CA GLY A 889 37.18 -2.24 27.92
C GLY A 889 36.63 -2.17 29.36
N ILE A 890 37.40 -1.63 30.30
CA ILE A 890 36.96 -1.39 31.69
C ILE A 890 35.79 -0.39 31.73
N VAL A 891 35.91 0.76 31.05
CA VAL A 891 34.86 1.78 31.06
C VAL A 891 33.58 1.26 30.39
N LEU A 892 33.68 0.61 29.23
CA LEU A 892 32.53 0.00 28.56
C LEU A 892 31.88 -1.10 29.41
N TYR A 893 32.66 -1.86 30.19
CA TYR A 893 32.14 -2.84 31.14
C TYR A 893 31.32 -2.22 32.27
N GLU A 894 31.74 -1.09 32.81
CA GLU A 894 30.97 -0.34 33.82
C GLU A 894 29.61 0.12 33.26
N TYR A 895 29.55 0.46 31.96
CA TYR A 895 28.33 0.85 31.26
C TYR A 895 27.41 -0.31 30.81
N LEU A 896 27.67 -1.58 31.19
CA LEU A 896 26.70 -2.68 30.97
C LEU A 896 25.38 -2.54 31.76
N GLY A 897 25.30 -1.57 32.67
CA GLY A 897 24.08 -1.19 33.38
C GLY A 897 23.18 -0.18 32.65
N GLU A 898 23.48 0.14 31.39
CA GLU A 898 22.77 1.18 30.63
C GLU A 898 21.27 0.89 30.45
N GLU A 899 20.42 1.88 30.75
CA GLU A 899 18.95 1.75 30.67
C GLU A 899 18.44 1.75 29.22
N TYR A 900 19.11 2.49 28.33
CA TYR A 900 18.73 2.63 26.93
C TYR A 900 19.26 1.46 26.08
N PRO A 901 18.38 0.61 25.50
CA PRO A 901 18.82 -0.61 24.81
C PRO A 901 19.63 -0.33 23.54
N GLU A 902 19.36 0.76 22.82
CA GLU A 902 20.13 1.14 21.62
C GLU A 902 21.58 1.48 21.95
N VAL A 903 21.81 2.15 23.09
CA VAL A 903 23.13 2.50 23.63
C VAL A 903 23.82 1.24 24.15
N LEU A 904 23.12 0.43 24.96
CA LEU A 904 23.63 -0.84 25.48
C LEU A 904 24.09 -1.78 24.36
N GLY A 905 23.31 -1.93 23.29
CA GLY A 905 23.68 -2.71 22.10
C GLY A 905 24.96 -2.19 21.42
N SER A 906 25.18 -0.86 21.42
CA SER A 906 26.38 -0.23 20.87
C SER A 906 27.61 -0.46 21.76
N ILE A 907 27.45 -0.38 23.08
CA ILE A 907 28.48 -0.71 24.08
C ILE A 907 28.91 -2.17 23.96
N LEU A 908 27.95 -3.09 23.80
CA LEU A 908 28.21 -4.51 23.56
C LEU A 908 28.92 -4.75 22.22
N GLY A 909 28.50 -4.06 21.16
CA GLY A 909 29.19 -4.09 19.86
C GLY A 909 30.62 -3.57 19.92
N ALA A 910 30.89 -2.53 20.72
CA ALA A 910 32.23 -2.03 21.00
C ALA A 910 33.09 -3.05 21.76
N LEU A 911 32.55 -3.66 22.81
CA LEU A 911 33.22 -4.73 23.55
C LEU A 911 33.52 -5.95 22.68
N ARG A 912 32.58 -6.37 21.82
CA ARG A 912 32.77 -7.44 20.82
C ARG A 912 33.96 -7.12 19.91
N SER A 913 34.06 -5.89 19.41
CA SER A 913 35.18 -5.45 18.58
C SER A 913 36.52 -5.47 19.34
N ILE A 914 36.55 -5.03 20.60
CA ILE A 914 37.77 -5.08 21.43
C ILE A 914 38.18 -6.53 21.71
N VAL A 915 37.26 -7.39 22.18
CA VAL A 915 37.53 -8.81 22.50
C VAL A 915 38.08 -9.56 21.29
N THR A 916 37.49 -9.35 20.10
CA THR A 916 37.92 -9.99 18.85
C THR A 916 39.36 -9.62 18.46
N VAL A 917 39.82 -8.41 18.84
CA VAL A 917 41.10 -7.84 18.40
C VAL A 917 42.21 -7.99 19.46
N VAL A 918 41.89 -7.89 20.75
CA VAL A 918 42.83 -8.05 21.87
C VAL A 918 43.06 -9.53 22.20
N GLY A 919 42.03 -10.36 22.08
CA GLY A 919 42.07 -11.77 22.42
C GLY A 919 41.89 -12.06 23.93
N ILE A 920 41.45 -13.30 24.21
CA ILE A 920 40.96 -13.75 25.51
C ILE A 920 41.94 -13.51 26.68
N SER A 921 43.24 -13.69 26.46
CA SER A 921 44.26 -13.66 27.52
C SER A 921 44.72 -12.27 27.94
N GLN A 922 44.45 -11.24 27.13
CA GLN A 922 44.91 -9.86 27.38
C GLN A 922 43.74 -8.89 27.67
N MET A 923 42.50 -9.37 27.61
CA MET A 923 41.30 -8.56 27.84
C MET A 923 41.21 -8.06 29.29
N GLN A 924 40.87 -6.77 29.43
CA GLN A 924 40.49 -6.15 30.70
C GLN A 924 39.11 -5.50 30.52
N PRO A 925 38.09 -5.86 31.31
CA PRO A 925 38.10 -6.87 32.40
C PRO A 925 38.28 -8.31 31.87
N PRO A 926 38.70 -9.26 32.73
CA PRO A 926 38.83 -10.66 32.33
C PRO A 926 37.47 -11.30 32.04
N ILE A 927 37.43 -12.25 31.09
CA ILE A 927 36.18 -12.88 30.62
C ILE A 927 35.38 -13.55 31.75
N LYS A 928 36.06 -14.02 32.81
CA LYS A 928 35.43 -14.60 34.01
C LYS A 928 34.44 -13.65 34.69
N ASP A 929 34.69 -12.34 34.61
CA ASP A 929 33.85 -11.32 35.23
C ASP A 929 32.84 -10.76 34.21
N LEU A 930 33.24 -10.67 32.93
CA LEU A 930 32.39 -10.23 31.83
C LEU A 930 31.20 -11.16 31.58
N LEU A 931 31.44 -12.47 31.43
CA LEU A 931 30.42 -13.42 30.99
C LEU A 931 29.21 -13.50 31.95
N PRO A 932 29.38 -13.60 33.29
CA PRO A 932 28.24 -13.56 34.23
C PRO A 932 27.40 -12.29 34.07
N ARG A 933 28.02 -11.13 33.77
CA ARG A 933 27.33 -9.86 33.57
C ARG A 933 26.49 -9.83 32.28
N LEU A 934 26.88 -10.59 31.25
CA LEU A 934 26.13 -10.74 29.99
C LEU A 934 24.91 -11.68 30.12
N THR A 935 24.96 -12.70 30.99
CA THR A 935 23.85 -13.66 31.13
C THR A 935 22.47 -13.06 31.45
N PRO A 936 22.29 -12.03 32.32
CA PRO A 936 21.00 -11.37 32.47
C PRO A 936 20.62 -10.50 31.26
N ILE A 937 21.60 -9.97 30.51
CA ILE A 937 21.37 -9.09 29.36
C ILE A 937 20.77 -9.86 28.18
N LEU A 938 21.06 -11.16 28.04
CA LEU A 938 20.40 -12.06 27.09
C LEU A 938 18.87 -12.12 27.25
N ARG A 939 18.31 -11.74 28.41
CA ARG A 939 16.86 -11.66 28.65
C ARG A 939 16.22 -10.34 28.19
N ASN A 940 17.02 -9.38 27.71
CA ASN A 940 16.51 -8.16 27.12
C ASN A 940 15.71 -8.50 25.85
N ARG A 941 14.60 -7.81 25.60
CA ARG A 941 13.70 -8.04 24.46
C ARG A 941 14.15 -7.33 23.17
N HIS A 942 15.10 -6.41 23.26
CA HIS A 942 15.50 -5.57 22.14
C HIS A 942 16.50 -6.29 21.22
N GLU A 943 16.16 -6.41 19.94
CA GLU A 943 16.92 -7.17 18.92
C GLU A 943 18.40 -6.78 18.88
N LYS A 944 18.74 -5.49 18.74
CA LYS A 944 20.13 -4.99 18.75
C LYS A 944 20.92 -5.41 20.00
N VAL A 945 20.27 -5.55 21.17
CA VAL A 945 20.93 -6.00 22.40
C VAL A 945 21.13 -7.51 22.36
N GLN A 946 20.12 -8.27 21.96
CA GLN A 946 20.21 -9.72 21.82
C GLN A 946 21.32 -10.10 20.84
N GLU A 947 21.30 -9.55 19.62
CA GLU A 947 22.30 -9.79 18.57
C GLU A 947 23.72 -9.53 19.10
N ASN A 948 24.02 -8.33 19.60
CA ASN A 948 25.36 -7.99 20.08
C ASN A 948 25.76 -8.76 21.35
N THR A 949 24.82 -9.19 22.19
CA THR A 949 25.12 -10.05 23.36
C THR A 949 25.42 -11.48 22.93
N ILE A 950 24.62 -12.06 22.02
CA ILE A 950 24.81 -13.41 21.49
C ILE A 950 26.15 -13.48 20.76
N ASP A 951 26.44 -12.51 19.90
CA ASP A 951 27.73 -12.39 19.22
C ASP A 951 28.91 -12.29 20.21
N LEU A 952 28.78 -11.46 21.25
CA LEU A 952 29.83 -11.28 22.26
C LEU A 952 30.02 -12.53 23.14
N VAL A 953 28.97 -13.34 23.36
CA VAL A 953 29.05 -14.62 24.07
C VAL A 953 29.58 -15.74 23.18
N GLY A 954 29.40 -15.65 21.86
CA GLY A 954 29.92 -16.60 20.87
C GLY A 954 31.37 -16.36 20.43
N ARG A 955 31.99 -15.24 20.85
CA ARG A 955 33.37 -14.84 20.55
C ARG A 955 34.34 -15.14 21.69
#